data_AF-A0A8J4V5C3-F1
#
_entry.id   AF-A0A8J4V5C3-F1
#
_cell.length_a   1.000
_cell.length_b   1.000
_cell.length_c   1.000
_cell.angle_alpha   90.00
_cell.angle_beta   90.00
_cell.angle_gamma   90.00
#
_symmetry.space_group_name_H-M   'P 1'
#
loop_
_entity.id
_entity.type
_entity.pdbx_description
1 polymer ?
#
loop_
_entity_poly.entity_id
_entity_poly.type
_entity_poly.pdbx_seq_one_letter_code
_entity_poly.pdbx_strand_id
1 'polypeptide(L)'
;MTDLNSAQIEIPFKVYQEVKQGLEEISTHAFISNSYYKGVCEESFVRLSCEYTIRIYDDQSNAPSNNNNNNKKKNIVKKYSVQLMSQKATIEKSVILFSNNSNKNEDMVDASTKGACLLTNNGFYNLYTSAAGRYLVKLELLVPYLNNKNTGMELTIPQSTNNSVVFQVNQPNSNIKVFNSFPDVDSHQEWLSKHEKESSSTSLVFVKLPTDTHLKIQWTAIEESKKTLESSKTQTVSIKPNIVVQQHTLCSLGEGLLQLKTSFIYKIIAGIISQFNIEIENNISIVNVEGKAIKKWDISNENGGKRILKIDLDYGVENSYELKVFAEYSMGDTTGEVFVSPMICKGEEISRQRGYLGVEARTNIEISDIGNDGLSVADVTEIPKDLQSMAGHPILLSYKFLEPRYLLNLRVKKNSDCSVLLSICEEAHFITTISFSGKNIHQMILSIKNTQQQFLRVHVPFQYEVWSTMMGSTPIKPSLGEGFLMVPLLKPGNLNTDAPVKIEIVLLEKDCAPLSTKKGKLEFIIPKLDLPLRAAFYTLYLPESFSASNFLGNLKNVRHFSATPPSASSPTDDNNNFSNNNDNMIMPQQRKRSSYDYDDDSDGGYESINSSYFSKVAKSGNSMKGKRRAGVIPVKINMPTTSNQLKFEQILVDKDLSVSFDYKVKEVKPRRV
;
A
#
# COMPACT_ATOMS: atom_id res chain seq x y z
N MET A 1 -2.37 -9.89 -54.53
CA MET A 1 -1.36 -9.00 -53.90
C MET A 1 -2.03 -7.66 -53.65
N THR A 2 -2.64 -7.53 -52.48
CA THR A 2 -3.25 -6.28 -52.00
C THR A 2 -3.09 -6.28 -50.49
N ASP A 3 -2.48 -5.21 -50.01
CA ASP A 3 -2.07 -4.94 -48.63
C ASP A 3 -3.19 -5.16 -47.60
N LEU A 4 -2.93 -6.06 -46.66
CA LEU A 4 -3.72 -6.26 -45.44
C LEU A 4 -2.74 -6.46 -44.27
N ASN A 5 -1.92 -5.46 -43.96
CA ASN A 5 -1.06 -5.49 -42.77
C ASN A 5 -0.76 -4.12 -42.13
N SER A 6 -1.55 -3.08 -42.44
CA SER A 6 -1.45 -1.77 -41.80
C SER A 6 -2.69 -1.45 -40.98
N ALA A 7 -2.98 -2.27 -39.95
CA ALA A 7 -3.83 -1.83 -38.85
C ALA A 7 -3.07 -0.84 -37.95
N GLN A 8 -2.52 0.21 -38.54
CA GLN A 8 -1.86 1.30 -37.84
C GLN A 8 -2.91 2.37 -37.58
N ILE A 9 -3.26 2.58 -36.32
CA ILE A 9 -4.10 3.71 -35.93
C ILE A 9 -3.26 4.98 -36.11
N GLU A 10 -3.47 5.70 -37.21
CA GLU A 10 -2.96 7.05 -37.36
C GLU A 10 -3.76 7.99 -36.47
N ILE A 11 -3.16 8.45 -35.38
CA ILE A 11 -3.72 9.54 -34.58
C ILE A 11 -3.25 10.85 -35.24
N PRO A 12 -4.16 11.68 -35.80
CA PRO A 12 -3.77 12.95 -36.40
C PRO A 12 -3.14 13.84 -35.31
N PHE A 13 -1.96 14.40 -35.58
CA PHE A 13 -1.21 15.24 -34.64
C PHE A 13 -2.07 16.38 -34.04
N LYS A 14 -3.04 16.88 -34.82
CA LYS A 14 -4.01 17.88 -34.38
C LYS A 14 -4.94 17.38 -33.25
N VAL A 15 -5.41 16.14 -33.34
CA VAL A 15 -6.27 15.49 -32.33
C VAL A 15 -5.47 15.22 -31.05
N TYR A 16 -4.21 14.79 -31.19
CA TYR A 16 -3.29 14.65 -30.05
C TYR A 16 -3.03 16.00 -29.36
N GLN A 17 -2.84 17.10 -30.11
CA GLN A 17 -2.68 18.44 -29.52
C GLN A 17 -3.93 18.94 -28.80
N GLU A 18 -5.13 18.72 -29.35
CA GLU A 18 -6.40 19.09 -28.70
C GLU A 18 -6.61 18.31 -27.38
N VAL A 19 -6.24 17.03 -27.35
CA VAL A 19 -6.30 16.19 -26.12
C VAL A 19 -5.21 16.60 -25.11
N LYS A 20 -3.99 16.92 -25.58
CA LYS A 20 -2.86 17.39 -24.73
C LYS A 20 -3.15 18.76 -24.11
N GLN A 21 -3.84 19.65 -24.81
CA GLN A 21 -4.25 20.97 -24.28
C GLN A 21 -5.38 20.88 -23.24
N GLY A 22 -6.19 19.81 -23.25
CA GLY A 22 -7.23 19.54 -22.26
C GLY A 22 -6.76 18.79 -21.01
N LEU A 23 -5.51 18.30 -21.00
CA LEU A 23 -4.95 17.46 -19.94
C LEU A 23 -3.57 18.02 -19.52
N GLU A 24 -3.57 19.11 -18.76
CA GLU A 24 -2.38 19.57 -18.04
C GLU A 24 -1.99 18.49 -17.00
N GLU A 25 -0.98 17.67 -17.34
CA GLU A 25 -0.19 16.72 -16.50
C GLU A 25 0.04 15.31 -17.10
N ILE A 26 0.10 15.15 -18.43
CA ILE A 26 0.67 13.91 -19.01
C ILE A 26 1.75 14.24 -20.04
N SER A 27 3.01 14.26 -19.59
CA SER A 27 4.18 14.37 -20.46
C SER A 27 4.58 12.99 -21.03
N THR A 28 3.73 12.37 -21.86
CA THR A 28 4.15 11.14 -22.58
C THR A 28 5.12 11.52 -23.71
N HIS A 29 6.42 11.45 -23.41
CA HIS A 29 7.49 11.74 -24.37
C HIS A 29 7.78 10.58 -25.35
N ALA A 30 7.22 9.40 -25.11
CA ALA A 30 7.44 8.21 -25.94
C ALA A 30 6.17 7.35 -26.05
N PHE A 31 6.06 6.62 -27.16
CA PHE A 31 4.94 5.76 -27.49
C PHE A 31 5.44 4.48 -28.19
N ILE A 32 5.05 3.31 -27.71
CA ILE A 32 5.39 2.02 -28.34
C ILE A 32 4.21 1.60 -29.23
N SER A 33 4.36 1.80 -30.53
CA SER A 33 3.27 1.54 -31.49
C SER A 33 3.04 0.06 -31.76
N ASN A 34 4.11 -0.73 -31.76
CA ASN A 34 4.04 -2.16 -32.02
C ASN A 34 5.08 -2.90 -31.18
N SER A 35 4.67 -4.00 -30.56
CA SER A 35 5.54 -4.93 -29.86
C SER A 35 5.24 -6.35 -30.36
N TYR A 36 6.26 -7.00 -30.88
CA TYR A 36 6.18 -8.36 -31.40
C TYR A 36 7.03 -9.29 -30.55
N TYR A 37 6.45 -10.42 -30.11
CA TYR A 37 7.10 -11.41 -29.27
C TYR A 37 7.05 -12.77 -29.95
N LYS A 38 8.20 -13.37 -30.26
CA LYS A 38 8.30 -14.74 -30.77
C LYS A 38 9.01 -15.62 -29.75
N GLY A 39 8.27 -16.53 -29.12
CA GLY A 39 8.79 -17.49 -28.15
C GLY A 39 8.94 -18.89 -28.74
N VAL A 40 10.07 -19.54 -28.47
CA VAL A 40 10.33 -20.94 -28.81
C VAL A 40 10.77 -21.67 -27.54
N CYS A 41 10.10 -22.78 -27.22
CA CYS A 41 10.46 -23.62 -26.08
C CYS A 41 11.70 -24.46 -26.40
N GLU A 42 12.76 -24.27 -25.63
CA GLU A 42 13.99 -25.06 -25.65
C GLU A 42 14.05 -25.97 -24.41
N GLU A 43 15.02 -26.87 -24.28
CA GLU A 43 15.03 -27.85 -23.18
C GLU A 43 15.05 -27.22 -21.76
N SER A 44 15.73 -26.09 -21.59
CA SER A 44 15.99 -25.48 -20.26
C SER A 44 15.44 -24.06 -20.08
N PHE A 45 14.98 -23.41 -21.16
CA PHE A 45 14.47 -22.05 -21.13
C PHE A 45 13.54 -21.82 -22.34
N VAL A 46 12.82 -20.72 -22.33
CA VAL A 46 12.16 -20.20 -23.53
C VAL A 46 13.07 -19.16 -24.17
N ARG A 47 13.39 -19.35 -25.45
CA ARG A 47 14.05 -18.32 -26.25
C ARG A 47 12.99 -17.36 -26.76
N LEU A 48 13.11 -16.08 -26.39
CA LEU A 48 12.15 -15.04 -26.74
C LEU A 48 12.83 -13.96 -27.59
N SER A 49 12.37 -13.79 -28.82
CA SER A 49 12.76 -12.68 -29.68
C SER A 49 11.70 -11.58 -29.59
N CYS A 50 12.12 -10.37 -29.21
CA CYS A 50 11.25 -9.20 -29.09
C CYS A 50 11.63 -8.14 -30.12
N GLU A 51 10.63 -7.53 -30.75
CA GLU A 51 10.80 -6.39 -31.65
C GLU A 51 9.84 -5.26 -31.26
N TYR A 52 10.39 -4.10 -30.87
CA TYR A 52 9.64 -2.92 -30.47
C TYR A 52 9.81 -1.80 -31.48
N THR A 53 8.70 -1.23 -31.94
CA THR A 53 8.69 0.03 -32.68
C THR A 53 8.29 1.15 -31.73
N ILE A 54 9.23 2.04 -31.42
CA ILE A 54 9.09 3.11 -30.43
C ILE A 54 9.20 4.45 -31.14
N ARG A 55 8.27 5.36 -30.87
CA ARG A 55 8.31 6.75 -31.32
C ARG A 55 8.56 7.66 -30.13
N ILE A 56 9.54 8.54 -30.26
CA ILE A 56 9.89 9.54 -29.26
C ILE A 56 9.60 10.91 -29.83
N TYR A 57 8.83 11.70 -29.09
CA TYR A 57 8.35 13.01 -29.52
C TYR A 57 9.20 14.11 -28.88
N ASP A 58 9.61 15.09 -29.68
CA ASP A 58 10.25 16.29 -29.16
C ASP A 58 9.16 17.25 -28.65
N ASP A 59 9.27 17.67 -27.39
CA ASP A 59 8.35 18.67 -26.83
C ASP A 59 8.85 20.07 -27.20
N GLN A 60 8.44 20.54 -28.38
CA GLN A 60 8.76 21.88 -28.90
C GLN A 60 7.95 23.00 -28.21
N SER A 61 7.09 22.68 -27.23
CA SER A 61 6.14 23.64 -26.64
C SER A 61 6.72 24.60 -25.59
N ASN A 62 8.01 24.50 -25.24
CA ASN A 62 8.67 25.38 -24.26
C ASN A 62 10.04 25.91 -24.74
N ALA A 63 10.10 26.48 -25.94
CA ALA A 63 11.21 27.35 -26.32
C ALA A 63 10.78 28.82 -26.13
N PRO A 64 11.34 29.58 -25.17
CA PRO A 64 11.08 31.01 -25.11
C PRO A 64 11.65 31.66 -26.36
N SER A 65 10.77 32.22 -27.19
CA SER A 65 11.18 33.16 -28.23
C SER A 65 11.70 34.41 -27.54
N ASN A 66 13.01 34.54 -27.38
CA ASN A 66 13.59 35.86 -27.20
C ASN A 66 14.99 35.99 -27.81
N ASN A 67 15.10 37.10 -28.54
CA ASN A 67 16.27 37.62 -29.21
C ASN A 67 17.43 37.89 -28.26
N ASN A 68 18.63 37.91 -28.85
CA ASN A 68 19.87 38.52 -28.37
C ASN A 68 20.52 37.92 -27.11
N ASN A 69 21.56 37.10 -27.33
CA ASN A 69 22.95 37.49 -27.01
C ASN A 69 23.91 36.31 -27.18
N ASN A 70 25.11 36.62 -27.68
CA ASN A 70 26.25 35.72 -27.82
C ASN A 70 26.73 35.20 -26.46
N ASN A 71 26.15 34.09 -26.01
CA ASN A 71 26.76 33.21 -25.02
C ASN A 71 26.50 31.77 -25.43
N LYS A 72 27.56 30.96 -25.44
CA LYS A 72 27.55 29.53 -25.79
C LYS A 72 26.35 28.83 -25.14
N LYS A 73 25.32 28.50 -25.93
CA LYS A 73 24.25 27.59 -25.53
C LYS A 73 24.91 26.26 -25.13
N LYS A 74 25.03 25.98 -23.83
CA LYS A 74 25.16 24.61 -23.36
C LYS A 74 23.86 23.92 -23.83
N ASN A 75 23.94 23.15 -24.92
CA ASN A 75 22.85 22.28 -25.35
C ASN A 75 22.56 21.31 -24.19
N ILE A 76 21.53 21.58 -23.39
CA ILE A 76 21.00 20.60 -22.46
C ILE A 76 20.42 19.49 -23.32
N VAL A 77 21.16 18.38 -23.46
CA VAL A 77 20.70 17.20 -24.18
C VAL A 77 19.59 16.56 -23.34
N LYS A 78 18.33 16.77 -23.72
CA LYS A 78 17.20 16.09 -23.09
C LYS A 78 17.36 14.58 -23.29
N LYS A 79 17.33 13.81 -22.20
CA LYS A 79 17.35 12.35 -22.24
C LYS A 79 15.95 11.82 -21.98
N TYR A 80 15.51 10.89 -22.81
CA TYR A 80 14.25 10.17 -22.72
C TYR A 80 14.52 8.75 -22.22
N SER A 81 13.62 8.22 -21.38
CA SER A 81 13.66 6.84 -20.91
C SER A 81 12.35 6.12 -21.24
N VAL A 82 12.44 4.95 -21.85
CA VAL A 82 11.29 4.10 -22.19
C VAL A 82 11.48 2.74 -21.54
N GLN A 83 10.57 2.37 -20.66
CA GLN A 83 10.56 1.05 -20.03
C GLN A 83 10.15 0.00 -21.05
N LEU A 84 10.94 -1.07 -21.16
CA LEU A 84 10.65 -2.21 -22.01
C LEU A 84 10.15 -3.36 -21.13
N MET A 85 11.03 -4.24 -20.68
CA MET A 85 10.63 -5.51 -20.06
C MET A 85 11.39 -5.80 -18.76
N SER A 86 10.84 -6.68 -17.92
CA SER A 86 11.46 -7.01 -16.63
C SER A 86 12.75 -7.82 -16.79
N GLN A 87 13.65 -7.69 -15.81
CA GLN A 87 14.90 -8.46 -15.69
C GLN A 87 14.71 -9.93 -15.27
N LYS A 88 13.46 -10.43 -15.29
CA LYS A 88 13.18 -11.88 -15.18
C LYS A 88 13.67 -12.66 -16.41
N ALA A 89 14.01 -11.97 -17.50
CA ALA A 89 14.63 -12.53 -18.69
C ALA A 89 16.06 -11.99 -18.84
N THR A 90 16.98 -12.80 -19.38
CA THR A 90 18.36 -12.39 -19.66
C THR A 90 18.50 -12.01 -21.13
N ILE A 91 19.04 -10.82 -21.44
CA ILE A 91 19.34 -10.40 -22.81
C ILE A 91 20.59 -11.14 -23.31
N GLU A 92 20.46 -11.88 -24.41
CA GLU A 92 21.56 -12.53 -25.13
C GLU A 92 22.12 -11.61 -26.22
N LYS A 93 21.24 -10.95 -26.99
CA LYS A 93 21.61 -9.97 -28.02
C LYS A 93 20.66 -8.80 -28.04
N SER A 94 21.17 -7.61 -28.35
CA SER A 94 20.35 -6.41 -28.54
C SER A 94 20.81 -5.62 -29.76
N VAL A 95 19.88 -5.18 -30.59
CA VAL A 95 20.12 -4.28 -31.72
C VAL A 95 19.15 -3.10 -31.61
N ILE A 96 19.67 -1.88 -31.68
CA ILE A 96 18.88 -0.65 -31.60
C ILE A 96 19.13 0.14 -32.88
N LEU A 97 18.09 0.34 -33.67
CA LEU A 97 18.15 1.12 -34.89
C LEU A 97 17.35 2.41 -34.74
N PHE A 98 17.82 3.47 -35.37
CA PHE A 98 17.21 4.80 -35.33
C PHE A 98 16.95 5.33 -36.73
N SER A 99 15.79 5.98 -36.91
CA SER A 99 15.49 6.77 -38.10
C SER A 99 14.83 8.09 -37.73
N ASN A 100 15.21 9.13 -38.47
CA ASN A 100 14.65 10.48 -38.33
C ASN A 100 13.36 10.66 -39.16
N ASN A 101 13.09 9.76 -40.12
CA ASN A 101 11.94 9.84 -41.02
C ASN A 101 10.83 8.89 -40.57
N SER A 102 9.57 9.37 -40.57
CA SER A 102 8.46 8.64 -39.96
C SER A 102 7.96 7.42 -40.77
N ASN A 103 8.25 7.34 -42.08
CA ASN A 103 7.48 6.50 -43.01
C ASN A 103 8.27 5.46 -43.83
N LYS A 104 9.60 5.34 -43.73
CA LYS A 104 10.35 4.29 -44.45
C LYS A 104 11.38 3.58 -43.56
N ASN A 105 11.43 2.24 -43.65
CA ASN A 105 12.40 1.40 -42.92
C ASN A 105 13.79 1.38 -43.59
N GLU A 106 13.94 1.95 -44.78
CA GLU A 106 15.15 1.82 -45.62
C GLU A 106 16.33 2.69 -45.15
N ASP A 107 16.11 3.69 -44.28
CA ASP A 107 17.14 4.63 -43.80
C ASP A 107 17.39 4.51 -42.28
N MET A 108 17.46 3.29 -41.74
CA MET A 108 17.74 3.06 -40.32
C MET A 108 19.25 2.94 -40.06
N VAL A 109 19.78 3.71 -39.11
CA VAL A 109 21.20 3.71 -38.71
C VAL A 109 21.33 3.16 -37.28
N ASP A 110 22.50 2.64 -36.90
CA ASP A 110 22.77 2.24 -35.52
C ASP A 110 22.52 3.43 -34.56
N ALA A 111 21.61 3.22 -33.62
CA ALA A 111 21.15 4.23 -32.69
C ALA A 111 22.20 4.59 -31.63
N SER A 112 23.25 3.78 -31.47
CA SER A 112 24.41 4.10 -30.62
C SER A 112 25.05 5.44 -31.01
N THR A 113 25.05 5.76 -32.31
CA THR A 113 25.54 7.04 -32.86
C THR A 113 24.73 8.26 -32.40
N LYS A 114 23.51 8.04 -31.88
CA LYS A 114 22.61 9.06 -31.33
C LYS A 114 22.47 8.98 -29.81
N GLY A 115 23.36 8.23 -29.14
CA GLY A 115 23.39 8.09 -27.69
C GLY A 115 22.28 7.19 -27.14
N ALA A 116 21.69 6.32 -27.97
CA ALA A 116 20.72 5.36 -27.50
C ALA A 116 21.40 4.15 -26.87
N CYS A 117 20.94 3.72 -25.69
CA CYS A 117 21.46 2.55 -25.00
C CYS A 117 20.37 1.87 -24.17
N LEU A 118 20.58 0.60 -23.84
CA LEU A 118 19.74 -0.13 -22.90
C LEU A 118 20.43 -0.14 -21.54
N LEU A 119 19.73 0.32 -20.51
CA LEU A 119 20.21 0.27 -19.13
C LEU A 119 19.17 -0.36 -18.23
N THR A 120 19.65 -0.95 -17.15
CA THR A 120 18.83 -1.55 -16.11
C THR A 120 18.43 -0.47 -15.09
N ASN A 121 17.13 -0.36 -14.81
CA ASN A 121 16.63 0.52 -13.75
C ASN A 121 15.33 -0.07 -13.16
N ASN A 122 15.19 -0.05 -11.83
CA ASN A 122 14.03 -0.56 -11.09
C ASN A 122 13.58 -1.99 -11.47
N GLY A 123 14.53 -2.88 -11.79
CA GLY A 123 14.21 -4.26 -12.18
C GLY A 123 13.69 -4.44 -13.62
N PHE A 124 13.77 -3.39 -14.45
CA PHE A 124 13.42 -3.42 -15.87
C PHE A 124 14.63 -3.07 -16.76
N TYR A 125 14.56 -3.48 -18.02
CA TYR A 125 15.38 -2.94 -19.10
C TYR A 125 14.70 -1.71 -19.67
N ASN A 126 15.43 -0.60 -19.75
CA ASN A 126 14.94 0.68 -20.24
C ASN A 126 15.79 1.12 -21.42
N LEU A 127 15.14 1.60 -22.48
CA LEU A 127 15.79 2.32 -23.57
C LEU A 127 15.98 3.78 -23.15
N TYR A 128 17.24 4.21 -23.06
CA TYR A 128 17.61 5.60 -22.89
C TYR A 128 18.05 6.18 -24.21
N THR A 129 17.65 7.40 -24.53
CA THR A 129 18.06 8.08 -25.76
C THR A 129 17.98 9.60 -25.65
N SER A 130 18.76 10.30 -26.47
CA SER A 130 18.87 11.76 -26.53
C SER A 130 18.22 12.42 -27.75
N ALA A 131 17.67 11.63 -28.68
CA ALA A 131 17.07 12.15 -29.90
C ALA A 131 15.60 11.73 -30.03
N ALA A 132 14.77 12.65 -30.52
CA ALA A 132 13.41 12.35 -30.96
C ALA A 132 13.46 11.68 -32.34
N GLY A 133 12.49 10.80 -32.61
CA GLY A 133 12.42 10.02 -33.84
C GLY A 133 11.91 8.60 -33.61
N ARG A 134 12.11 7.73 -34.61
CA ARG A 134 11.65 6.34 -34.58
C ARG A 134 12.81 5.41 -34.22
N TYR A 135 12.58 4.58 -33.22
CA TYR A 135 13.49 3.53 -32.77
C TYR A 135 12.91 2.15 -33.07
N LEU A 136 13.74 1.26 -33.58
CA LEU A 136 13.46 -0.16 -33.69
C LEU A 136 14.40 -0.92 -32.77
N VAL A 137 13.85 -1.53 -31.72
CA VAL A 137 14.63 -2.27 -30.72
C VAL A 137 14.35 -3.76 -30.92
N LYS A 138 15.39 -4.53 -31.25
CA LYS A 138 15.34 -5.98 -31.37
C LYS A 138 16.14 -6.62 -30.23
N LEU A 139 15.51 -7.50 -29.46
CA LEU A 139 16.13 -8.21 -28.35
C LEU A 139 15.99 -9.72 -28.54
N GLU A 140 17.06 -10.46 -28.29
CA GLU A 140 17.02 -11.92 -28.09
C GLU A 140 17.23 -12.21 -26.62
N LEU A 141 16.31 -12.96 -26.01
CA LEU A 141 16.24 -13.16 -24.58
C LEU A 141 16.07 -14.62 -24.19
N LEU A 142 16.57 -14.96 -23.02
CA LEU A 142 16.39 -16.25 -22.36
C LEU A 142 15.45 -16.07 -21.16
N VAL A 143 14.29 -16.72 -21.19
CA VAL A 143 13.28 -16.66 -20.14
C VAL A 143 13.25 -18.00 -19.40
N PRO A 144 13.46 -18.03 -18.07
CA PRO A 144 13.36 -19.26 -17.30
C PRO A 144 11.91 -19.76 -17.26
N TYR A 145 11.75 -21.08 -17.17
CA TYR A 145 10.43 -21.66 -16.97
C TYR A 145 9.84 -21.29 -15.61
N LEU A 146 8.53 -21.07 -15.57
CA LEU A 146 7.77 -20.70 -14.37
C LEU A 146 7.72 -21.83 -13.34
N ASN A 147 7.85 -23.08 -13.78
CA ASN A 147 7.72 -24.27 -12.94
C ASN A 147 8.79 -25.32 -13.28
N ASN A 148 9.03 -26.24 -12.35
CA ASN A 148 9.96 -27.37 -12.52
C ASN A 148 9.50 -28.38 -13.58
N LYS A 149 8.28 -28.22 -14.12
CA LYS A 149 7.74 -29.05 -15.20
C LYS A 149 8.06 -28.48 -16.59
N ASN A 150 8.70 -27.32 -16.68
CA ASN A 150 9.02 -26.62 -17.92
C ASN A 150 7.78 -26.40 -18.82
N THR A 151 6.63 -26.08 -18.21
CA THR A 151 5.32 -25.95 -18.90
C THR A 151 4.70 -24.56 -18.84
N GLY A 152 5.49 -23.53 -18.57
CA GLY A 152 5.00 -22.15 -18.63
C GLY A 152 6.08 -21.10 -18.49
N MET A 153 5.77 -19.88 -18.89
CA MET A 153 6.60 -18.69 -18.71
C MET A 153 5.74 -17.49 -18.30
N GLU A 154 6.35 -16.55 -17.60
CA GLU A 154 5.72 -15.27 -17.22
C GLU A 154 6.75 -14.13 -17.30
N LEU A 155 6.36 -13.03 -17.92
CA LEU A 155 7.21 -11.87 -18.14
C LEU A 155 6.40 -10.57 -18.13
N THR A 156 6.92 -9.53 -17.47
CA THR A 156 6.32 -8.19 -17.58
C THR A 156 6.83 -7.52 -18.86
N ILE A 157 5.90 -7.08 -19.69
CA ILE A 157 6.10 -6.46 -21.01
C ILE A 157 5.63 -4.99 -20.99
N PRO A 158 6.12 -4.12 -21.89
CA PRO A 158 5.73 -2.72 -21.86
C PRO A 158 4.31 -2.50 -22.41
N GLN A 159 3.69 -1.40 -22.00
CA GLN A 159 2.42 -0.97 -22.61
C GLN A 159 2.64 -0.59 -24.07
N SER A 160 1.88 -1.24 -24.96
CA SER A 160 1.92 -0.98 -26.39
C SER A 160 0.53 -1.07 -26.99
N THR A 161 0.31 -0.34 -28.07
CA THR A 161 -1.00 -0.32 -28.77
C THR A 161 -1.27 -1.60 -29.53
N ASN A 162 -0.23 -2.24 -30.07
CA ASN A 162 -0.37 -3.49 -30.80
C ASN A 162 0.67 -4.49 -30.27
N ASN A 163 0.19 -5.50 -29.55
CA ASN A 163 1.00 -6.57 -28.99
C ASN A 163 0.70 -7.87 -29.74
N SER A 164 1.64 -8.35 -30.55
CA SER A 164 1.52 -9.61 -31.27
C SER A 164 2.44 -10.65 -30.67
N VAL A 165 1.93 -11.84 -30.39
CA VAL A 165 2.67 -12.95 -29.79
C VAL A 165 2.56 -14.18 -30.68
N VAL A 166 3.71 -14.78 -30.99
CA VAL A 166 3.82 -16.08 -31.64
C VAL A 166 4.57 -17.00 -30.70
N PHE A 167 3.98 -18.14 -30.38
CA PHE A 167 4.59 -19.08 -29.43
C PHE A 167 4.62 -20.49 -29.97
N GLN A 168 5.81 -21.10 -29.95
CA GLN A 168 6.09 -22.43 -30.45
C GLN A 168 6.54 -23.36 -29.33
N VAL A 169 5.91 -24.53 -29.25
CA VAL A 169 6.32 -25.65 -28.39
C VAL A 169 6.81 -26.78 -29.27
N ASN A 170 8.02 -27.27 -29.00
CA ASN A 170 8.65 -28.39 -29.71
C ASN A 170 8.09 -29.77 -29.28
N GLN A 171 6.76 -29.84 -29.13
CA GLN A 171 6.00 -31.06 -28.85
C GLN A 171 4.73 -31.05 -29.71
N PRO A 172 4.39 -32.17 -30.38
CA PRO A 172 3.16 -32.26 -31.16
C PRO A 172 1.94 -32.20 -30.24
N ASN A 173 0.81 -31.68 -30.75
CA ASN A 173 -0.48 -31.64 -30.04
C ASN A 173 -0.43 -31.03 -28.63
N SER A 174 0.38 -30.01 -28.40
CA SER A 174 0.38 -29.25 -27.14
C SER A 174 -0.74 -28.22 -27.14
N ASN A 175 -1.54 -28.21 -26.08
CA ASN A 175 -2.49 -27.14 -25.84
C ASN A 175 -1.74 -25.93 -25.28
N ILE A 176 -1.53 -24.90 -26.10
CA ILE A 176 -0.86 -23.66 -25.72
C ILE A 176 -1.92 -22.62 -25.33
N LYS A 177 -1.92 -22.20 -24.07
CA LYS A 177 -2.77 -21.14 -23.54
C LYS A 177 -1.95 -19.89 -23.27
N VAL A 178 -2.22 -18.84 -24.05
CA VAL A 178 -1.78 -17.48 -23.75
C VAL A 178 -2.90 -16.78 -22.97
N PHE A 179 -2.57 -16.21 -21.82
CA PHE A 179 -3.57 -15.55 -20.97
C PHE A 179 -3.88 -14.15 -21.49
N ASN A 180 -5.12 -13.67 -21.28
CA ASN A 180 -5.60 -12.35 -21.70
C ASN A 180 -5.40 -12.03 -23.20
N SER A 181 -5.46 -13.04 -24.08
CA SER A 181 -5.17 -12.88 -25.50
C SER A 181 -6.36 -13.21 -26.40
N PHE A 182 -6.36 -12.62 -27.60
CA PHE A 182 -7.27 -12.95 -28.70
C PHE A 182 -6.51 -13.77 -29.77
N PRO A 183 -7.11 -14.84 -30.33
CA PRO A 183 -6.50 -15.57 -31.45
C PRO A 183 -6.30 -14.68 -32.67
N ASP A 184 -5.12 -14.74 -33.30
CA ASP A 184 -4.81 -14.03 -34.55
C ASP A 184 -4.93 -14.98 -35.74
N VAL A 185 -6.17 -15.13 -36.22
CA VAL A 185 -6.54 -16.12 -37.26
C VAL A 185 -5.87 -15.80 -38.60
N ASP A 186 -5.76 -14.53 -38.96
CA ASP A 186 -5.21 -14.10 -40.25
C ASP A 186 -3.72 -14.45 -40.36
N SER A 187 -2.93 -14.11 -39.33
CA SER A 187 -1.51 -14.47 -39.25
C SER A 187 -1.29 -15.98 -39.25
N HIS A 188 -2.18 -16.73 -38.58
CA HIS A 188 -2.11 -18.19 -38.55
C HIS A 188 -2.37 -18.80 -39.94
N GLN A 189 -3.37 -18.30 -40.68
CA GLN A 189 -3.67 -18.73 -42.04
C GLN A 189 -2.55 -18.37 -43.04
N GLU A 190 -1.99 -17.16 -42.93
CA GLU A 190 -0.87 -16.75 -43.78
C GLU A 190 0.36 -17.65 -43.54
N TRP A 191 0.63 -18.01 -42.29
CA TRP A 191 1.73 -18.93 -41.96
C TRP A 191 1.51 -20.33 -42.56
N LEU A 192 0.29 -20.88 -42.44
CA LEU A 192 -0.08 -22.17 -43.02
C LEU A 192 0.13 -22.20 -44.54
N SER A 193 -0.21 -21.11 -45.24
CA SER A 193 -0.02 -20.99 -46.69
C SER A 193 1.44 -21.04 -47.15
N LYS A 194 2.39 -20.71 -46.25
CA LYS A 194 3.83 -20.68 -46.54
C LYS A 194 4.58 -21.94 -46.09
N HIS A 195 4.03 -22.73 -45.16
CA HIS A 195 4.73 -23.83 -44.47
C HIS A 195 3.98 -25.18 -44.53
N GLU A 196 3.24 -25.46 -45.61
CA GLU A 196 2.39 -26.67 -45.82
C GLU A 196 3.06 -28.05 -45.59
N LYS A 197 4.37 -28.14 -45.30
CA LYS A 197 5.10 -29.41 -45.13
C LYS A 197 5.80 -29.64 -43.78
N GLU A 198 5.77 -28.70 -42.82
CA GLU A 198 6.53 -28.82 -41.55
C GLU A 198 5.68 -29.10 -40.29
N SER A 199 4.36 -29.26 -40.41
CA SER A 199 3.43 -29.23 -39.27
C SER A 199 3.25 -30.53 -38.47
N SER A 200 4.19 -31.49 -38.50
CA SER A 200 4.00 -32.79 -37.80
C SER A 200 4.64 -32.91 -36.43
N SER A 201 5.50 -31.98 -35.99
CA SER A 201 6.28 -32.13 -34.75
C SER A 201 6.19 -30.98 -33.74
N THR A 202 5.62 -29.82 -34.11
CA THR A 202 5.59 -28.63 -33.24
C THR A 202 4.20 -28.03 -33.15
N SER A 203 3.83 -27.53 -31.98
CA SER A 203 2.58 -26.80 -31.76
C SER A 203 2.86 -25.29 -31.79
N LEU A 204 2.06 -24.54 -32.54
CA LEU A 204 2.27 -23.10 -32.78
C LEU A 204 0.96 -22.34 -32.57
N VAL A 205 1.03 -21.21 -31.87
CA VAL A 205 -0.12 -20.33 -31.63
C VAL A 205 0.24 -18.87 -31.98
N PHE A 206 -0.70 -18.19 -32.63
CA PHE A 206 -0.64 -16.76 -32.94
C PHE A 206 -1.75 -16.05 -32.18
N VAL A 207 -1.40 -15.06 -31.37
CA VAL A 207 -2.37 -14.28 -30.60
C VAL A 207 -1.99 -12.81 -30.54
N LYS A 208 -2.99 -11.96 -30.33
CA LYS A 208 -2.81 -10.55 -29.97
C LYS A 208 -3.19 -10.33 -28.51
N LEU A 209 -2.40 -9.53 -27.81
CA LEU A 209 -2.72 -9.05 -26.48
C LEU A 209 -3.35 -7.66 -26.58
N PRO A 210 -4.36 -7.33 -25.76
CA PRO A 210 -4.78 -5.96 -25.51
C PRO A 210 -3.63 -5.17 -24.84
N THR A 211 -3.89 -3.98 -24.32
CA THR A 211 -2.90 -3.14 -23.60
C THR A 211 -2.50 -3.73 -22.23
N ASP A 212 -2.23 -5.02 -22.18
CA ASP A 212 -1.73 -5.76 -21.02
C ASP A 212 -0.23 -5.48 -20.83
N THR A 213 0.23 -5.60 -19.59
CA THR A 213 1.62 -5.44 -19.17
C THR A 213 2.23 -6.77 -18.73
N HIS A 214 1.47 -7.86 -18.79
CA HIS A 214 1.93 -9.19 -18.39
C HIS A 214 1.75 -10.20 -19.53
N LEU A 215 2.84 -10.83 -19.95
CA LEU A 215 2.86 -11.94 -20.88
C LEU A 215 2.98 -13.25 -20.09
N LYS A 216 1.88 -14.01 -20.01
CA LYS A 216 1.84 -15.32 -19.38
C LYS A 216 1.41 -16.37 -20.38
N ILE A 217 2.20 -17.44 -20.50
CA ILE A 217 1.95 -18.54 -21.43
C ILE A 217 2.13 -19.86 -20.66
N GLN A 218 1.19 -20.78 -20.83
CA GLN A 218 1.28 -22.15 -20.31
C GLN A 218 0.91 -23.14 -21.41
N TRP A 219 1.56 -24.30 -21.41
CA TRP A 219 1.21 -25.36 -22.35
C TRP A 219 1.17 -26.71 -21.66
N THR A 220 0.39 -27.62 -22.23
CA THR A 220 0.32 -29.01 -21.77
C THR A 220 0.37 -29.94 -22.97
N ALA A 221 1.24 -30.94 -22.93
CA ALA A 221 1.20 -32.04 -23.89
C ALA A 221 -0.15 -32.75 -23.76
N ILE A 222 -0.86 -32.94 -24.87
CA ILE A 222 -2.01 -33.83 -24.91
C ILE A 222 -1.45 -35.24 -25.05
N GLU A 223 -1.41 -36.01 -23.97
CA GLU A 223 -1.29 -37.47 -24.10
C GLU A 223 -2.57 -37.98 -24.77
N GLU A 224 -2.46 -38.52 -25.98
CA GLU A 224 -3.55 -39.18 -26.69
C GLU A 224 -3.96 -40.46 -25.94
N SER A 225 -4.74 -40.29 -24.88
CA SER A 225 -5.53 -41.34 -24.26
C SER A 225 -6.99 -40.94 -24.29
N LYS A 226 -7.57 -40.89 -25.50
CA LYS A 226 -9.00 -41.14 -25.81
C LYS A 226 -9.31 -40.86 -27.27
N LYS A 227 -8.98 -41.84 -28.14
CA LYS A 227 -9.75 -42.11 -29.38
C LYS A 227 -9.43 -43.51 -29.94
N THR A 228 -9.54 -44.54 -29.11
CA THR A 228 -9.80 -45.92 -29.57
C THR A 228 -10.18 -46.76 -28.36
N LEU A 229 -11.47 -46.79 -28.04
CA LEU A 229 -12.07 -47.77 -27.14
C LEU A 229 -13.48 -48.07 -27.65
N GLU A 230 -13.53 -48.50 -28.90
CA GLU A 230 -14.40 -49.62 -29.25
C GLU A 230 -13.45 -50.76 -29.66
N SER A 231 -13.67 -51.93 -29.07
CA SER A 231 -12.95 -53.19 -29.27
C SER A 231 -11.47 -53.26 -28.85
N SER A 232 -11.24 -53.43 -27.54
CA SER A 232 -10.43 -54.56 -27.06
C SER A 232 -10.60 -54.74 -25.56
N LYS A 233 -11.19 -55.88 -25.18
CA LYS A 233 -11.24 -56.35 -23.79
C LYS A 233 -9.81 -56.62 -23.33
N THR A 234 -9.32 -55.81 -22.41
CA THR A 234 -8.25 -56.22 -21.50
C THR A 234 -8.69 -55.84 -20.10
N GLN A 235 -8.93 -56.84 -19.25
CA GLN A 235 -9.26 -56.66 -17.84
C GLN A 235 -8.07 -55.99 -17.14
N THR A 236 -8.15 -54.68 -16.95
CA THR A 236 -7.34 -53.99 -15.94
C THR A 236 -8.01 -54.22 -14.59
N VAL A 237 -7.31 -54.94 -13.72
CA VAL A 237 -7.68 -55.09 -12.31
C VAL A 237 -7.78 -53.69 -11.70
N SER A 238 -9.00 -53.26 -11.40
CA SER A 238 -9.29 -52.01 -10.68
C SER A 238 -8.77 -52.16 -9.25
N ILE A 239 -7.58 -51.64 -8.97
CA ILE A 239 -7.07 -51.52 -7.61
C ILE A 239 -7.92 -50.43 -6.94
N LYS A 240 -8.74 -50.82 -5.94
CA LYS A 240 -9.53 -49.87 -5.15
C LYS A 240 -8.58 -48.82 -4.55
N PRO A 241 -8.81 -47.52 -4.79
CA PRO A 241 -7.93 -46.49 -4.24
C PRO A 241 -7.89 -46.56 -2.71
N ASN A 242 -6.71 -46.34 -2.13
CA ASN A 242 -6.50 -46.34 -0.69
C ASN A 242 -5.87 -45.02 -0.26
N ILE A 243 -6.57 -44.29 0.59
CA ILE A 243 -6.24 -42.92 0.97
C ILE A 243 -6.20 -42.80 2.49
N VAL A 244 -5.14 -42.17 2.99
CA VAL A 244 -5.02 -41.76 4.39
C VAL A 244 -5.05 -40.24 4.46
N VAL A 245 -5.84 -39.71 5.38
CA VAL A 245 -6.03 -38.27 5.56
C VAL A 245 -5.43 -37.83 6.90
N GLN A 246 -4.60 -36.80 6.85
CA GLN A 246 -4.22 -36.01 8.02
C GLN A 246 -5.00 -34.70 8.02
N GLN A 247 -5.69 -34.40 9.11
CA GLN A 247 -6.48 -33.20 9.25
C GLN A 247 -5.90 -32.29 10.32
N HIS A 248 -5.69 -31.02 10.00
CA HIS A 248 -5.31 -29.99 10.96
C HIS A 248 -6.39 -28.92 10.99
N THR A 249 -7.04 -28.74 12.15
CA THR A 249 -8.12 -27.76 12.31
C THR A 249 -7.72 -26.71 13.34
N LEU A 250 -7.71 -25.45 12.94
CA LEU A 250 -7.62 -24.31 13.84
C LEU A 250 -9.02 -23.77 14.10
N CYS A 251 -9.38 -23.67 15.38
CA CYS A 251 -10.60 -23.09 15.90
C CYS A 251 -10.28 -21.70 16.47
N SER A 252 -10.65 -20.64 15.77
CA SER A 252 -10.43 -19.26 16.22
C SER A 252 -11.75 -18.68 16.74
N LEU A 253 -11.79 -18.32 18.03
CA LEU A 253 -12.99 -17.79 18.69
C LEU A 253 -12.87 -16.29 18.92
N GLY A 254 -13.92 -15.54 18.60
CA GLY A 254 -13.99 -14.11 18.84
C GLY A 254 -15.29 -13.49 18.35
N GLU A 255 -15.73 -12.41 18.99
CA GLU A 255 -16.91 -11.62 18.55
C GLU A 255 -18.22 -12.42 18.39
N GLY A 256 -18.37 -13.55 19.09
CA GLY A 256 -19.54 -14.44 18.96
C GLY A 256 -19.50 -15.34 17.72
N LEU A 257 -18.33 -15.50 17.11
CA LEU A 257 -18.08 -16.34 15.95
C LEU A 257 -16.98 -17.36 16.26
N LEU A 258 -17.20 -18.60 15.87
CA LEU A 258 -16.17 -19.64 15.76
C LEU A 258 -15.76 -19.75 14.29
N GLN A 259 -14.51 -19.42 13.98
CA GLN A 259 -13.94 -19.63 12.68
C GLN A 259 -13.13 -20.93 12.67
N LEU A 260 -13.37 -21.76 11.66
CA LEU A 260 -12.70 -23.03 11.46
C LEU A 260 -11.84 -22.93 10.20
N LYS A 261 -10.52 -23.06 10.36
CA LYS A 261 -9.61 -23.27 9.24
C LYS A 261 -9.15 -24.71 9.30
N THR A 262 -9.53 -25.52 8.32
CA THR A 262 -9.16 -26.94 8.28
C THR A 262 -8.31 -27.22 7.05
N SER A 263 -7.11 -27.76 7.23
CA SER A 263 -6.29 -28.34 6.16
C SER A 263 -6.41 -29.86 6.18
N PHE A 264 -6.82 -30.44 5.07
CA PHE A 264 -6.85 -31.87 4.80
C PHE A 264 -5.69 -32.23 3.87
N ILE A 265 -4.78 -33.04 4.39
CA ILE A 265 -3.64 -33.58 3.67
C ILE A 265 -3.97 -35.03 3.30
N TYR A 266 -4.43 -35.22 2.07
CA TYR A 266 -4.72 -36.53 1.51
C TYR A 266 -3.44 -37.17 1.00
N LYS A 267 -3.10 -38.36 1.50
CA LYS A 267 -2.03 -39.21 0.98
C LYS A 267 -2.65 -40.38 0.23
N ILE A 268 -2.51 -40.37 -1.09
CA ILE A 268 -3.09 -41.35 -2.01
C ILE A 268 -2.06 -42.44 -2.23
N ILE A 269 -2.27 -43.61 -1.62
CA ILE A 269 -1.33 -44.74 -1.67
C ILE A 269 -1.46 -45.48 -3.00
N ALA A 270 -2.69 -45.59 -3.52
CA ALA A 270 -2.99 -46.19 -4.80
C ALA A 270 -4.22 -45.53 -5.44
N GLY A 271 -4.22 -45.45 -6.77
CA GLY A 271 -5.33 -44.94 -7.57
C GLY A 271 -5.32 -43.43 -7.80
N ILE A 272 -6.34 -42.97 -8.52
CA ILE A 272 -6.54 -41.57 -8.92
C ILE A 272 -7.88 -41.12 -8.35
N ILE A 273 -7.92 -39.93 -7.75
CA ILE A 273 -9.17 -39.33 -7.26
C ILE A 273 -9.41 -37.97 -7.89
N SER A 274 -10.66 -37.68 -8.26
CA SER A 274 -11.06 -36.40 -8.86
C SER A 274 -12.20 -35.72 -8.12
N GLN A 275 -12.68 -36.32 -7.02
CA GLN A 275 -13.78 -35.80 -6.22
C GLN A 275 -13.50 -36.07 -4.75
N PHE A 276 -13.69 -35.07 -3.89
CA PHE A 276 -13.63 -35.22 -2.44
C PHE A 276 -15.00 -34.90 -1.84
N ASN A 277 -15.46 -35.72 -0.89
CA ASN A 277 -16.69 -35.47 -0.15
C ASN A 277 -16.36 -35.29 1.33
N ILE A 278 -16.90 -34.25 1.96
CA ILE A 278 -16.70 -33.95 3.38
C ILE A 278 -18.07 -33.75 4.02
N GLU A 279 -18.40 -34.58 4.99
CA GLU A 279 -19.58 -34.41 5.84
C GLU A 279 -19.32 -33.28 6.85
N ILE A 280 -20.27 -32.35 6.91
CA ILE A 280 -20.29 -31.18 7.80
C ILE A 280 -21.66 -31.07 8.47
N GLU A 281 -21.71 -30.49 9.66
CA GLU A 281 -22.96 -30.25 10.38
C GLU A 281 -23.76 -29.07 9.80
N ASN A 282 -25.06 -29.03 10.06
CA ASN A 282 -25.97 -27.98 9.55
C ASN A 282 -25.64 -26.56 10.02
N ASN A 283 -24.98 -26.44 11.16
CA ASN A 283 -24.63 -25.15 11.76
C ASN A 283 -23.36 -24.51 11.17
N ILE A 284 -22.54 -25.24 10.41
CA ILE A 284 -21.27 -24.76 9.87
C ILE A 284 -21.46 -24.11 8.49
N SER A 285 -21.26 -22.81 8.36
CA SER A 285 -21.25 -22.14 7.05
C SER A 285 -19.88 -22.27 6.39
N ILE A 286 -19.80 -22.78 5.15
CA ILE A 286 -18.54 -22.83 4.40
C ILE A 286 -18.33 -21.48 3.71
N VAL A 287 -17.22 -20.82 4.04
CA VAL A 287 -16.86 -19.51 3.50
C VAL A 287 -16.03 -19.66 2.23
N ASN A 288 -15.05 -20.54 2.25
CA ASN A 288 -14.16 -20.75 1.13
C ASN A 288 -13.56 -22.16 1.13
N VAL A 289 -13.23 -22.66 -0.06
CA VAL A 289 -12.53 -23.93 -0.25
C VAL A 289 -11.37 -23.68 -1.21
N GLU A 290 -10.15 -23.93 -0.74
CA GLU A 290 -8.92 -23.73 -1.49
C GLU A 290 -8.22 -25.06 -1.74
N GLY A 291 -7.75 -25.26 -2.96
CA GLY A 291 -7.05 -26.46 -3.36
C GLY A 291 -6.61 -26.36 -4.81
N LYS A 292 -5.61 -27.13 -5.20
CA LYS A 292 -5.12 -27.13 -6.58
C LYS A 292 -6.18 -27.72 -7.51
N ALA A 293 -6.43 -27.07 -8.64
CA ALA A 293 -7.30 -27.58 -9.70
C ALA A 293 -8.73 -27.92 -9.26
N ILE A 294 -9.30 -27.15 -8.33
CA ILE A 294 -10.73 -27.24 -8.01
C ILE A 294 -11.52 -26.67 -9.18
N LYS A 295 -12.38 -27.51 -9.77
CA LYS A 295 -13.32 -27.09 -10.82
C LYS A 295 -14.52 -26.36 -10.22
N LYS A 296 -15.09 -26.97 -9.19
CA LYS A 296 -16.23 -26.44 -8.43
C LYS A 296 -16.37 -27.16 -7.10
N TRP A 297 -17.08 -26.54 -6.17
CA TRP A 297 -17.55 -27.19 -4.96
C TRP A 297 -19.01 -26.82 -4.73
N ASP A 298 -19.79 -27.77 -4.24
CA ASP A 298 -21.22 -27.64 -3.99
C ASP A 298 -21.54 -28.26 -2.62
N ILE A 299 -22.57 -27.76 -1.95
CA ILE A 299 -23.08 -28.34 -0.69
C ILE A 299 -24.40 -29.04 -0.99
N SER A 300 -24.48 -30.34 -0.72
CA SER A 300 -25.72 -31.12 -0.80
C SER A 300 -26.23 -31.47 0.59
N ASN A 301 -27.52 -31.26 0.82
CA ASN A 301 -28.17 -31.63 2.07
C ASN A 301 -28.45 -33.15 2.09
N GLU A 302 -28.11 -33.82 3.19
CA GLU A 302 -28.56 -35.18 3.47
C GLU A 302 -29.70 -35.17 4.50
N ASN A 303 -30.49 -36.25 4.51
CA ASN A 303 -31.51 -36.45 5.52
C ASN A 303 -30.84 -36.64 6.89
N GLY A 304 -31.25 -35.85 7.91
CA GLY A 304 -30.78 -36.03 9.29
C GLY A 304 -29.89 -34.93 9.87
N GLY A 305 -29.85 -33.73 9.27
CA GLY A 305 -29.15 -32.57 9.84
C GLY A 305 -27.68 -32.43 9.45
N LYS A 306 -27.21 -33.32 8.57
CA LYS A 306 -25.85 -33.32 8.02
C LYS A 306 -25.85 -32.88 6.56
N ARG A 307 -24.75 -32.27 6.12
CA ARG A 307 -24.55 -31.84 4.73
C ARG A 307 -23.24 -32.40 4.22
N ILE A 308 -23.17 -32.63 2.92
CA ILE A 308 -21.96 -33.07 2.24
C ILE A 308 -21.44 -31.90 1.41
N LEU A 309 -20.25 -31.43 1.73
CA LEU A 309 -19.44 -30.59 0.87
C LEU A 309 -18.78 -31.48 -0.17
N LYS A 310 -19.21 -31.35 -1.43
CA LYS A 310 -18.67 -32.06 -2.58
C LYS A 310 -17.72 -31.14 -3.34
N ILE A 311 -16.47 -31.57 -3.52
CA ILE A 311 -15.44 -30.84 -4.26
C ILE A 311 -15.07 -31.64 -5.50
N ASP A 312 -15.29 -31.08 -6.68
CA ASP A 312 -14.91 -31.68 -7.96
C ASP A 312 -13.63 -31.01 -8.49
N LEU A 313 -12.66 -31.82 -8.91
CA LEU A 313 -11.41 -31.34 -9.52
C LEU A 313 -11.51 -31.30 -11.05
N ASP A 314 -10.67 -30.46 -11.67
CA ASP A 314 -10.54 -30.39 -13.14
C ASP A 314 -9.89 -31.65 -13.72
N TYR A 315 -8.99 -32.27 -12.95
CA TYR A 315 -8.31 -33.52 -13.32
C TYR A 315 -8.05 -34.37 -12.07
N GLY A 316 -7.90 -35.67 -12.29
CA GLY A 316 -7.56 -36.61 -11.23
C GLY A 316 -6.17 -36.36 -10.65
N VAL A 317 -6.05 -36.48 -9.33
CA VAL A 317 -4.79 -36.30 -8.60
C VAL A 317 -4.30 -37.63 -8.02
N GLU A 318 -2.98 -37.75 -7.94
CA GLU A 318 -2.24 -38.91 -7.41
C GLU A 318 -1.25 -38.46 -6.32
N ASN A 319 -0.72 -39.41 -5.55
CA ASN A 319 0.28 -39.24 -4.49
C ASN A 319 -0.17 -38.42 -3.26
N SER A 320 -0.36 -37.11 -3.42
CA SER A 320 -0.72 -36.23 -2.31
C SER A 320 -1.52 -35.03 -2.78
N TYR A 321 -2.52 -34.65 -2.00
CA TYR A 321 -3.36 -33.49 -2.27
C TYR A 321 -3.65 -32.74 -0.97
N GLU A 322 -3.47 -31.41 -0.99
CA GLU A 322 -3.84 -30.54 0.13
C GLU A 322 -5.12 -29.76 -0.23
N LEU A 323 -6.12 -29.86 0.65
CA LEU A 323 -7.38 -29.14 0.55
C LEU A 323 -7.57 -28.31 1.82
N LYS A 324 -7.81 -27.01 1.69
CA LYS A 324 -8.10 -26.11 2.80
C LYS A 324 -9.56 -25.70 2.75
N VAL A 325 -10.26 -25.86 3.86
CA VAL A 325 -11.67 -25.48 4.03
C VAL A 325 -11.74 -24.42 5.11
N PHE A 326 -12.33 -23.28 4.77
CA PHE A 326 -12.61 -22.18 5.65
C PHE A 326 -14.10 -22.17 5.94
N ALA A 327 -14.44 -22.25 7.22
CA ALA A 327 -15.82 -22.29 7.65
C ALA A 327 -16.02 -21.43 8.90
N GLU A 328 -17.27 -21.12 9.18
CA GLU A 328 -17.67 -20.31 10.32
C GLU A 328 -18.94 -20.87 10.98
N TYR A 329 -19.02 -20.70 12.29
CA TYR A 329 -20.18 -21.03 13.10
C TYR A 329 -20.53 -19.83 13.97
N SER A 330 -21.76 -19.34 13.84
CA SER A 330 -22.28 -18.26 14.68
C SER A 330 -22.74 -18.82 16.02
N MET A 331 -22.16 -18.30 17.11
CA MET A 331 -22.54 -18.67 18.47
C MET A 331 -23.81 -17.93 18.95
N GLY A 332 -24.25 -16.90 18.22
CA GLY A 332 -25.39 -16.06 18.57
C GLY A 332 -25.08 -15.01 19.64
N ASP A 333 -24.23 -15.32 20.61
CA ASP A 333 -23.74 -14.39 21.65
C ASP A 333 -22.21 -14.45 21.77
N THR A 334 -21.62 -13.42 22.36
CA THR A 334 -20.19 -13.28 22.64
C THR A 334 -19.73 -14.06 23.87
N THR A 335 -20.67 -14.55 24.69
CA THR A 335 -20.44 -15.43 25.83
C THR A 335 -21.40 -16.61 25.72
N GLY A 336 -20.92 -17.84 25.90
CA GLY A 336 -21.76 -19.02 25.78
C GLY A 336 -20.98 -20.32 25.66
N GLU A 337 -21.70 -21.41 25.45
CA GLU A 337 -21.13 -22.72 25.15
C GLU A 337 -21.13 -22.94 23.63
N VAL A 338 -20.04 -23.51 23.11
CA VAL A 338 -19.84 -23.75 21.69
C VAL A 338 -19.38 -25.18 21.46
N PHE A 339 -20.07 -25.86 20.56
CA PHE A 339 -19.73 -27.20 20.11
C PHE A 339 -18.88 -27.12 18.85
N VAL A 340 -17.66 -27.64 18.91
CA VAL A 340 -16.78 -27.79 17.75
C VAL A 340 -17.05 -29.17 17.13
N SER A 341 -17.75 -29.16 16.00
CA SER A 341 -18.09 -30.40 15.28
C SER A 341 -16.99 -30.82 14.30
N PRO A 342 -16.77 -32.14 14.12
CA PRO A 342 -15.78 -32.64 13.18
C PRO A 342 -16.23 -32.45 11.73
N MET A 343 -15.26 -32.26 10.84
CA MET A 343 -15.45 -32.39 9.39
C MET A 343 -14.95 -33.77 8.96
N ILE A 344 -15.83 -34.64 8.45
CA ILE A 344 -15.52 -36.05 8.21
C ILE A 344 -15.39 -36.30 6.71
N CYS A 345 -14.22 -36.74 6.23
CA CYS A 345 -14.05 -37.10 4.82
C CYS A 345 -14.81 -38.41 4.52
N LYS A 346 -15.58 -38.42 3.43
CA LYS A 346 -16.41 -39.55 2.98
C LYS A 346 -15.92 -40.09 1.65
N GLY A 347 -15.79 -41.41 1.59
CA GLY A 347 -15.37 -42.16 0.41
C GLY A 347 -15.00 -43.57 0.83
N GLU A 348 -15.31 -44.55 -0.02
CA GLU A 348 -14.92 -45.94 0.25
C GLU A 348 -13.40 -46.15 0.18
N GLU A 349 -12.72 -45.23 -0.47
CA GLU A 349 -11.28 -45.17 -0.65
C GLU A 349 -10.52 -44.66 0.59
N ILE A 350 -11.22 -44.04 1.53
CA ILE A 350 -10.62 -43.46 2.72
C ILE A 350 -10.49 -44.54 3.80
N SER A 351 -9.26 -44.98 4.06
CA SER A 351 -8.99 -46.00 5.07
C SER A 351 -8.79 -45.43 6.46
N ARG A 352 -8.31 -44.18 6.58
CA ARG A 352 -8.05 -43.53 7.87
C ARG A 352 -8.10 -42.02 7.77
N GLN A 353 -8.68 -41.38 8.78
CA GLN A 353 -8.63 -39.94 8.99
C GLN A 353 -8.26 -39.67 10.45
N ARG A 354 -7.16 -38.93 10.67
CA ARG A 354 -6.67 -38.55 12.00
C ARG A 354 -6.15 -37.13 11.96
N GLY A 355 -5.99 -36.50 13.11
CA GLY A 355 -5.62 -35.10 13.10
C GLY A 355 -5.36 -34.45 14.43
N TYR A 356 -5.16 -33.13 14.34
CA TYR A 356 -4.95 -32.24 15.47
C TYR A 356 -5.93 -31.07 15.40
N LEU A 357 -6.35 -30.61 16.57
CA LEU A 357 -7.11 -29.37 16.74
C LEU A 357 -6.30 -28.39 17.59
N GLY A 358 -6.27 -27.14 17.19
CA GLY A 358 -5.81 -26.02 18.00
C GLY A 358 -6.94 -25.03 18.21
N VAL A 359 -7.02 -24.43 19.39
CA VAL A 359 -8.01 -23.41 19.73
C VAL A 359 -7.29 -22.11 20.10
N GLU A 360 -7.62 -21.00 19.45
CA GLU A 360 -7.08 -19.67 19.74
C GLU A 360 -8.19 -18.66 20.08
N ALA A 361 -7.85 -17.66 20.87
CA ALA A 361 -8.71 -16.50 21.14
C ALA A 361 -8.29 -15.31 20.27
N ARG A 362 -9.25 -14.71 19.56
CA ARG A 362 -9.04 -13.52 18.70
C ARG A 362 -9.34 -12.19 19.40
N THR A 363 -10.07 -12.24 20.52
CA THR A 363 -10.48 -11.05 21.30
C THR A 363 -10.24 -11.28 22.79
N ASN A 364 -10.66 -10.33 23.64
CA ASN A 364 -10.59 -10.42 25.10
C ASN A 364 -11.59 -11.44 25.68
N ILE A 365 -11.47 -12.70 25.28
CA ILE A 365 -12.30 -13.82 25.72
C ILE A 365 -11.45 -14.84 26.49
N GLU A 366 -12.07 -15.47 27.47
CA GLU A 366 -11.57 -16.65 28.16
C GLU A 366 -12.21 -17.89 27.54
N ILE A 367 -11.40 -18.92 27.26
CA ILE A 367 -11.85 -20.18 26.66
C ILE A 367 -11.53 -21.31 27.63
N SER A 368 -12.51 -22.14 27.93
CA SER A 368 -12.34 -23.32 28.79
C SER A 368 -12.94 -24.55 28.14
N ASP A 369 -12.25 -25.68 28.23
CA ASP A 369 -12.81 -27.00 27.91
C ASP A 369 -13.76 -27.44 29.03
N ILE A 370 -15.04 -27.66 28.68
CA ILE A 370 -16.06 -28.13 29.63
C ILE A 370 -16.53 -29.56 29.32
N GLY A 371 -15.94 -30.20 28.31
CA GLY A 371 -16.23 -31.58 27.94
C GLY A 371 -15.70 -31.91 26.55
N ASN A 372 -14.95 -32.99 26.46
CA ASN A 372 -14.54 -33.57 25.18
C ASN A 372 -14.76 -35.09 25.18
N ASP A 373 -15.10 -35.64 24.02
CA ASP A 373 -15.24 -37.07 23.75
C ASP A 373 -14.50 -37.42 22.46
N GLY A 374 -13.75 -38.52 22.44
CA GLY A 374 -12.92 -38.92 21.30
C GLY A 374 -11.67 -38.06 21.03
N LEU A 375 -11.34 -37.10 21.90
CA LEU A 375 -10.14 -36.27 21.83
C LEU A 375 -9.13 -36.66 22.91
N SER A 376 -7.84 -36.52 22.61
CA SER A 376 -6.77 -36.55 23.59
C SER A 376 -6.12 -35.19 23.66
N VAL A 377 -5.98 -34.63 24.86
CA VAL A 377 -5.24 -33.38 25.07
C VAL A 377 -3.79 -33.56 24.59
N ALA A 378 -3.28 -32.57 23.88
CA ALA A 378 -1.91 -32.52 23.40
C ALA A 378 -1.25 -31.22 23.90
N ASP A 379 0.06 -31.24 24.07
CA ASP A 379 0.82 -30.01 24.35
C ASP A 379 0.96 -29.18 23.07
N VAL A 380 1.03 -27.85 23.20
CA VAL A 380 1.17 -26.93 22.06
C VAL A 380 2.45 -27.23 21.25
N THR A 381 3.51 -27.69 21.91
CA THR A 381 4.77 -28.09 21.28
C THR A 381 4.67 -29.39 20.47
N GLU A 382 3.68 -30.25 20.75
CA GLU A 382 3.44 -31.50 20.02
C GLU A 382 2.60 -31.31 18.75
N ILE A 383 1.97 -30.13 18.60
CA ILE A 383 1.13 -29.83 17.44
C ILE A 383 2.00 -29.67 16.18
N PRO A 384 1.57 -30.17 15.00
CA PRO A 384 2.26 -29.95 13.74
C PRO A 384 2.48 -28.46 13.41
N LYS A 385 3.65 -28.16 12.83
CA LYS A 385 4.04 -26.79 12.43
C LYS A 385 3.04 -26.13 11.47
N ASP A 386 2.42 -26.93 10.59
CA ASP A 386 1.41 -26.42 9.67
C ASP A 386 0.22 -25.82 10.42
N LEU A 387 -0.25 -26.46 11.50
CA LEU A 387 -1.33 -25.94 12.33
C LEU A 387 -0.90 -24.72 13.14
N GLN A 388 0.34 -24.72 13.67
CA GLN A 388 0.89 -23.53 14.34
C GLN A 388 0.97 -22.33 13.38
N SER A 389 1.33 -22.56 12.11
CA SER A 389 1.43 -21.51 11.09
C SER A 389 0.08 -20.92 10.66
N MET A 390 -1.02 -21.63 10.92
CA MET A 390 -2.38 -21.14 10.64
C MET A 390 -2.86 -20.14 11.70
N ALA A 391 -2.29 -20.21 12.91
CA ALA A 391 -2.69 -19.41 14.07
C ALA A 391 -2.17 -17.98 13.97
N GLY A 392 -3.05 -17.01 14.17
CA GLY A 392 -2.68 -15.58 14.26
C GLY A 392 -2.39 -15.16 15.70
N HIS A 393 -2.83 -15.96 16.67
CA HIS A 393 -2.69 -15.74 18.10
C HIS A 393 -2.15 -17.02 18.77
N PRO A 394 -1.70 -16.95 20.02
CA PRO A 394 -1.28 -18.15 20.75
C PRO A 394 -2.39 -19.19 20.83
N ILE A 395 -2.06 -20.45 20.52
CA ILE A 395 -2.96 -21.59 20.72
C ILE A 395 -3.07 -21.83 22.23
N LEU A 396 -4.30 -21.79 22.74
CA LEU A 396 -4.63 -21.92 24.16
C LEU A 396 -4.97 -23.36 24.57
N LEU A 397 -5.66 -24.09 23.70
CA LEU A 397 -6.03 -25.48 23.90
C LEU A 397 -5.66 -26.29 22.67
N SER A 398 -5.21 -27.52 22.87
CA SER A 398 -4.80 -28.40 21.79
C SER A 398 -5.15 -29.85 22.01
N TYR A 399 -5.57 -30.50 20.94
CA TYR A 399 -6.09 -31.85 20.94
C TYR A 399 -5.57 -32.66 19.76
N LYS A 400 -5.53 -33.97 19.91
CA LYS A 400 -5.33 -34.94 18.83
C LYS A 400 -6.47 -35.95 18.80
N PHE A 401 -6.82 -36.41 17.61
CA PHE A 401 -7.82 -37.47 17.41
C PHE A 401 -7.30 -38.55 16.47
N LEU A 402 -7.71 -39.79 16.72
CA LEU A 402 -7.36 -40.94 15.90
C LEU A 402 -8.43 -41.26 14.85
N GLU A 403 -9.67 -40.85 15.11
CA GLU A 403 -10.82 -40.94 14.23
C GLU A 403 -11.64 -39.64 14.30
N PRO A 404 -12.27 -39.19 13.20
CA PRO A 404 -12.98 -37.91 13.14
C PRO A 404 -14.39 -38.00 13.76
N ARG A 405 -14.54 -38.78 14.83
CA ARG A 405 -15.79 -38.98 15.58
C ARG A 405 -15.57 -38.48 17.00
N TYR A 406 -15.51 -37.17 17.14
CA TYR A 406 -15.27 -36.51 18.42
C TYR A 406 -16.30 -35.43 18.68
N LEU A 407 -16.41 -35.04 19.95
CA LEU A 407 -17.16 -33.88 20.41
C LEU A 407 -16.24 -33.01 21.25
N LEU A 408 -16.28 -31.70 21.06
CA LEU A 408 -15.58 -30.73 21.89
C LEU A 408 -16.54 -29.62 22.25
N ASN A 409 -16.80 -29.47 23.55
CA ASN A 409 -17.63 -28.41 24.11
C ASN A 409 -16.74 -27.41 24.85
N LEU A 410 -16.76 -26.17 24.39
CA LEU A 410 -15.98 -25.07 24.95
C LEU A 410 -16.92 -24.06 25.59
N ARG A 411 -16.52 -23.50 26.73
CA ARG A 411 -17.13 -22.31 27.32
C ARG A 411 -16.31 -21.09 26.93
N VAL A 412 -17.00 -20.10 26.38
CA VAL A 412 -16.43 -18.80 26.01
C VAL A 412 -17.02 -17.74 26.93
N LYS A 413 -16.16 -16.94 27.54
CA LYS A 413 -16.55 -15.80 28.38
C LYS A 413 -15.87 -14.53 27.89
N LYS A 414 -16.66 -13.56 27.43
CA LYS A 414 -16.15 -12.23 27.06
C LYS A 414 -15.92 -11.39 28.30
N ASN A 415 -14.72 -10.86 28.44
CA ASN A 415 -14.40 -9.86 29.46
C ASN A 415 -14.70 -8.46 28.93
N SER A 416 -15.07 -7.53 29.82
CA SER A 416 -15.28 -6.13 29.47
C SER A 416 -13.94 -5.44 29.21
N ASP A 417 -13.88 -4.64 28.14
CA ASP A 417 -12.70 -3.83 27.86
C ASP A 417 -12.49 -2.75 28.93
N CYS A 418 -11.24 -2.45 29.26
CA CYS A 418 -10.89 -1.31 30.11
C CYS A 418 -10.55 -0.10 29.23
N SER A 419 -11.13 1.06 29.53
CA SER A 419 -10.81 2.30 28.82
C SER A 419 -9.39 2.77 29.15
N VAL A 420 -8.51 2.81 28.15
CA VAL A 420 -7.14 3.34 28.28
C VAL A 420 -7.06 4.79 27.80
N LEU A 421 -6.09 5.55 28.31
CA LEU A 421 -5.85 6.91 27.85
C LEU A 421 -5.36 6.90 26.40
N LEU A 422 -6.22 7.28 25.47
CA LEU A 422 -5.92 7.23 24.04
C LEU A 422 -4.98 8.36 23.60
N SER A 423 -5.11 9.54 24.19
CA SER A 423 -4.40 10.73 23.77
C SER A 423 -4.11 11.66 24.96
N ILE A 424 -2.93 12.27 24.96
CA ILE A 424 -2.48 13.21 26.00
C ILE A 424 -1.72 14.37 25.36
N CYS A 425 -1.90 15.57 25.90
CA CYS A 425 -1.01 16.69 25.62
C CYS A 425 0.11 16.69 26.67
N GLU A 426 1.33 16.32 26.26
CA GLU A 426 2.47 16.25 27.16
C GLU A 426 2.91 17.65 27.61
N GLU A 427 2.88 18.62 26.70
CA GLU A 427 3.29 19.99 26.96
C GLU A 427 2.47 20.95 26.10
N ALA A 428 2.02 22.05 26.70
CA ALA A 428 1.39 23.15 25.99
C ALA A 428 2.07 24.47 26.36
N HIS A 429 2.47 25.23 25.36
CA HIS A 429 2.98 26.59 25.51
C HIS A 429 1.99 27.57 24.89
N PHE A 430 1.36 28.34 25.75
CA PHE A 430 0.47 29.42 25.40
C PHE A 430 1.28 30.72 25.37
N ILE A 431 1.17 31.48 24.30
CA ILE A 431 1.86 32.76 24.14
C ILE A 431 0.80 33.81 23.82
N THR A 432 0.83 34.94 24.51
CA THR A 432 -0.05 36.07 24.19
C THR A 432 0.80 37.31 24.04
N THR A 433 0.56 38.08 22.97
CA THR A 433 1.18 39.38 22.78
C THR A 433 0.11 40.46 22.71
N ILE A 434 0.30 41.50 23.52
CA ILE A 434 -0.60 42.65 23.59
C ILE A 434 0.05 43.84 22.87
N SER A 435 -0.68 44.46 21.95
CA SER A 435 -0.26 45.71 21.32
C SER A 435 -0.56 46.94 22.19
N PHE A 436 0.10 48.07 21.91
CA PHE A 436 -0.24 49.34 22.56
C PHE A 436 -1.68 49.80 22.28
N SER A 437 -2.26 49.37 21.15
CA SER A 437 -3.65 49.64 20.80
C SER A 437 -4.66 48.72 21.50
N GLY A 438 -4.21 47.78 22.34
CA GLY A 438 -5.06 46.85 23.07
C GLY A 438 -5.52 45.63 22.25
N LYS A 439 -4.88 45.35 21.11
CA LYS A 439 -5.14 44.11 20.35
C LYS A 439 -4.33 42.97 20.93
N ASN A 440 -4.95 41.80 21.02
CA ASN A 440 -4.32 40.58 21.52
C ASN A 440 -4.21 39.54 20.41
N ILE A 441 -3.04 38.93 20.32
CA ILE A 441 -2.79 37.76 19.49
C ILE A 441 -2.30 36.62 20.38
N HIS A 442 -2.84 35.43 20.17
CA HIS A 442 -2.56 34.23 20.96
C HIS A 442 -1.95 33.15 20.07
N GLN A 443 -0.92 32.48 20.56
CA GLN A 443 -0.34 31.30 19.93
C GLN A 443 -0.39 30.13 20.93
N MET A 444 -0.77 28.95 20.45
CA MET A 444 -0.77 27.71 21.21
C MET A 444 0.16 26.73 20.51
N ILE A 445 1.20 26.28 21.21
CA ILE A 445 2.14 25.28 20.72
C ILE A 445 1.98 24.04 21.60
N LEU A 446 1.50 22.95 21.00
CA LEU A 446 1.09 21.74 21.72
C LEU A 446 1.95 20.56 21.27
N SER A 447 2.37 19.73 22.23
CA SER A 447 3.00 18.44 22.01
C SER A 447 2.03 17.34 22.41
N ILE A 448 1.51 16.56 21.45
CA ILE A 448 0.40 15.63 21.65
C ILE A 448 0.78 14.22 21.22
N LYS A 449 0.67 13.25 22.14
CA LYS A 449 0.69 11.83 21.78
C LYS A 449 -0.74 11.39 21.50
N ASN A 450 -0.99 10.82 20.32
CA ASN A 450 -2.32 10.46 19.85
C ASN A 450 -2.34 9.05 19.28
N THR A 451 -3.19 8.17 19.84
CA THR A 451 -3.34 6.80 19.32
C THR A 451 -4.56 6.65 18.41
N GLN A 452 -5.67 7.34 18.68
CA GLN A 452 -6.94 7.09 18.00
C GLN A 452 -7.84 8.32 17.75
N GLN A 453 -7.59 9.48 18.36
CA GLN A 453 -8.46 10.64 18.15
C GLN A 453 -8.24 11.26 16.76
N GLN A 454 -9.33 11.72 16.15
CA GLN A 454 -9.31 12.31 14.81
C GLN A 454 -9.16 13.84 14.84
N PHE A 455 -9.59 14.48 15.92
CA PHE A 455 -9.55 15.92 16.10
C PHE A 455 -9.20 16.26 17.54
N LEU A 456 -8.36 17.29 17.73
CA LEU A 456 -8.24 18.03 18.98
C LEU A 456 -9.37 19.07 19.01
N ARG A 457 -10.16 19.10 20.08
CA ARG A 457 -11.18 20.13 20.30
C ARG A 457 -10.64 21.16 21.30
N VAL A 458 -10.63 22.41 20.87
CA VAL A 458 -10.20 23.54 21.71
C VAL A 458 -11.40 24.44 21.99
N HIS A 459 -11.70 24.63 23.26
CA HIS A 459 -12.68 25.61 23.74
C HIS A 459 -11.98 26.94 23.98
N VAL A 460 -12.26 27.92 23.13
CA VAL A 460 -11.69 29.27 23.20
C VAL A 460 -12.69 30.20 23.90
N PRO A 461 -12.34 30.85 25.02
CA PRO A 461 -13.30 31.57 25.87
C PRO A 461 -13.62 33.01 25.40
N PHE A 462 -13.10 33.42 24.24
CA PHE A 462 -13.26 34.75 23.66
C PHE A 462 -13.64 34.65 22.18
N GLN A 463 -14.11 35.75 21.58
CA GLN A 463 -14.35 35.80 20.13
C GLN A 463 -13.02 35.87 19.39
N TYR A 464 -12.85 35.08 18.32
CA TYR A 464 -11.56 34.98 17.64
C TYR A 464 -11.65 34.87 16.12
N GLU A 465 -10.50 35.10 15.49
CA GLU A 465 -10.19 34.75 14.11
C GLU A 465 -9.00 33.79 14.10
N VAL A 466 -9.14 32.64 13.43
CA VAL A 466 -7.99 31.73 13.23
C VAL A 466 -7.11 32.30 12.13
N TRP A 467 -5.88 32.61 12.47
CA TRP A 467 -4.89 33.18 11.56
C TRP A 467 -3.97 32.11 10.97
N SER A 468 -3.58 31.12 11.78
CA SER A 468 -2.71 30.03 11.34
C SER A 468 -2.98 28.74 12.12
N THR A 469 -2.80 27.59 11.47
CA THR A 469 -2.86 26.27 12.12
C THR A 469 -1.90 25.32 11.41
N MET A 470 -0.89 24.83 12.11
CA MET A 470 0.16 23.95 11.59
C MET A 470 0.20 22.65 12.38
N MET A 471 0.59 21.57 11.72
CA MET A 471 1.05 20.33 12.33
C MET A 471 2.50 20.11 11.92
N GLY A 472 3.44 20.28 12.85
CA GLY A 472 4.86 20.38 12.53
C GLY A 472 5.17 21.58 11.62
N SER A 473 5.65 21.32 10.42
CA SER A 473 5.85 22.31 9.34
C SER A 473 4.69 22.35 8.33
N THR A 474 3.70 21.44 8.46
CA THR A 474 2.62 21.27 7.48
C THR A 474 1.40 22.10 7.86
N PRO A 475 0.86 22.93 6.95
CA PRO A 475 -0.36 23.66 7.19
C PRO A 475 -1.58 22.74 7.19
N ILE A 476 -2.44 22.88 8.21
CA ILE A 476 -3.66 22.08 8.34
C ILE A 476 -4.89 22.98 8.44
N LYS A 477 -6.02 22.51 7.90
CA LYS A 477 -7.27 23.27 7.91
C LYS A 477 -8.08 22.94 9.16
N PRO A 478 -8.28 23.88 10.09
CA PRO A 478 -9.18 23.67 11.21
C PRO A 478 -10.65 23.80 10.74
N SER A 479 -11.56 23.26 11.55
CA SER A 479 -13.00 23.44 11.39
C SER A 479 -13.62 23.95 12.69
N LEU A 480 -14.84 24.49 12.59
CA LEU A 480 -15.65 24.83 13.75
C LEU A 480 -16.78 23.80 13.84
N GLY A 481 -16.95 23.15 14.98
CA GLY A 481 -17.99 22.14 15.20
C GLY A 481 -18.45 22.14 16.64
N GLU A 482 -19.76 22.12 16.87
CA GLU A 482 -20.38 22.08 18.22
C GLU A 482 -19.87 23.18 19.18
N GLY A 483 -19.44 24.33 18.66
CA GLY A 483 -18.88 25.43 19.45
C GLY A 483 -17.39 25.31 19.79
N PHE A 484 -16.70 24.29 19.30
CA PHE A 484 -15.27 24.07 19.48
C PHE A 484 -14.47 24.35 18.21
N LEU A 485 -13.24 24.82 18.38
CA LEU A 485 -12.22 24.79 17.33
C LEU A 485 -11.69 23.37 17.19
N MET A 486 -11.97 22.72 16.06
CA MET A 486 -11.56 21.35 15.77
C MET A 486 -10.33 21.34 14.88
N VAL A 487 -9.24 20.75 15.37
CA VAL A 487 -7.95 20.68 14.68
C VAL A 487 -7.68 19.21 14.34
N PRO A 488 -7.57 18.83 13.05
CA PRO A 488 -7.31 17.45 12.68
C PRO A 488 -6.03 16.88 13.31
N LEU A 489 -6.09 15.65 13.79
CA LEU A 489 -4.95 14.87 14.29
C LEU A 489 -4.62 13.73 13.34
N LEU A 490 -3.33 13.45 13.15
CA LEU A 490 -2.91 12.25 12.41
C LEU A 490 -3.17 10.99 13.24
N LYS A 491 -3.67 9.95 12.58
CA LYS A 491 -3.69 8.60 13.14
C LYS A 491 -2.27 8.03 13.06
N PRO A 492 -1.81 7.24 14.04
CA PRO A 492 -0.46 6.68 14.10
C PRO A 492 -0.12 5.67 12.97
N GLY A 493 -0.97 5.51 11.95
CA GLY A 493 -0.80 4.52 10.89
C GLY A 493 0.43 4.72 9.98
N ASN A 494 1.20 5.81 10.13
CA ASN A 494 2.35 6.11 9.27
C ASN A 494 3.60 6.66 9.99
N LEU A 495 3.63 6.77 11.32
CA LEU A 495 4.77 7.27 12.10
C LEU A 495 4.94 6.47 13.39
N ASN A 496 6.18 6.42 13.93
CA ASN A 496 6.48 5.84 15.24
C ASN A 496 5.40 6.23 16.27
N THR A 497 4.66 5.25 16.76
CA THR A 497 3.45 5.43 17.58
C THR A 497 3.69 6.19 18.89
N ASP A 498 4.95 6.32 19.32
CA ASP A 498 5.36 7.00 20.55
C ASP A 498 5.89 8.45 20.33
N ALA A 499 6.03 8.92 19.09
CA ALA A 499 6.49 10.28 18.84
C ALA A 499 5.34 11.31 18.99
N PRO A 500 5.50 12.37 19.81
CA PRO A 500 4.46 13.37 19.95
C PRO A 500 4.32 14.22 18.67
N VAL A 501 3.08 14.48 18.28
CA VAL A 501 2.71 15.37 17.19
C VAL A 501 2.66 16.80 17.70
N LYS A 502 3.36 17.69 17.01
CA LYS A 502 3.40 19.11 17.34
C LYS A 502 2.33 19.88 16.61
N ILE A 503 1.52 20.65 17.32
CA ILE A 503 0.46 21.49 16.73
C ILE A 503 0.69 22.94 17.13
N GLU A 504 0.59 23.84 16.15
CA GLU A 504 0.70 25.27 16.35
C GLU A 504 -0.59 25.95 15.88
N ILE A 505 -1.18 26.81 16.72
CA ILE A 505 -2.42 27.51 16.42
C ILE A 505 -2.24 28.98 16.76
N VAL A 506 -2.51 29.87 15.81
CA VAL A 506 -2.47 31.33 16.02
C VAL A 506 -3.88 31.90 15.90
N LEU A 507 -4.32 32.59 16.94
CA LEU A 507 -5.65 33.20 17.06
C LEU A 507 -5.51 34.70 17.28
N LEU A 508 -6.27 35.49 16.51
CA LEU A 508 -6.49 36.89 16.81
C LEU A 508 -7.75 37.04 17.66
N GLU A 509 -7.65 37.69 18.81
CA GLU A 509 -8.81 38.02 19.63
C GLU A 509 -9.60 39.19 19.01
N LYS A 510 -10.93 39.06 19.03
CA LYS A 510 -11.87 40.09 18.58
C LYS A 510 -12.42 40.87 19.76
N ASP A 511 -12.80 42.11 19.48
CA ASP A 511 -13.53 42.98 20.41
C ASP A 511 -12.79 43.23 21.72
N CYS A 512 -11.45 43.25 21.68
CA CYS A 512 -10.62 43.61 22.83
C CYS A 512 -10.92 45.03 23.32
N ALA A 513 -11.06 45.19 24.63
CA ALA A 513 -11.22 46.51 25.24
C ALA A 513 -9.93 47.34 25.12
N PRO A 514 -10.03 48.66 24.85
CA PRO A 514 -8.86 49.53 24.79
C PRO A 514 -8.17 49.61 26.16
N LEU A 515 -6.83 49.61 26.14
CA LEU A 515 -6.03 49.73 27.36
C LEU A 515 -6.07 51.17 27.90
N SER A 516 -6.28 51.29 29.22
CA SER A 516 -6.10 52.55 29.95
C SER A 516 -4.64 53.02 29.89
N THR A 517 -4.44 54.32 29.70
CA THR A 517 -3.12 54.97 29.53
C THR A 517 -2.36 55.20 30.84
N LYS A 518 -2.96 54.93 32.01
CA LYS A 518 -2.33 55.14 33.33
C LYS A 518 -2.19 53.84 34.13
N LYS A 519 -3.31 53.18 34.40
CA LYS A 519 -3.38 51.93 35.15
C LYS A 519 -4.63 51.15 34.79
N GLY A 520 -4.62 49.84 34.98
CA GLY A 520 -5.79 48.97 34.79
C GLY A 520 -5.54 47.57 35.32
N LYS A 521 -6.49 46.67 35.05
CA LYS A 521 -6.40 45.25 35.37
C LYS A 521 -6.56 44.45 34.08
N LEU A 522 -5.77 43.39 33.93
CA LEU A 522 -5.89 42.44 32.83
C LEU A 522 -6.18 41.05 33.38
N GLU A 523 -6.96 40.28 32.63
CA GLU A 523 -7.35 38.92 32.93
C GLU A 523 -7.30 38.09 31.65
N PHE A 524 -6.72 36.90 31.76
CA PHE A 524 -6.57 35.95 30.67
C PHE A 524 -7.06 34.58 31.12
N ILE A 525 -8.00 34.03 30.36
CA ILE A 525 -8.46 32.65 30.49
C ILE A 525 -7.84 31.87 29.33
N ILE A 526 -7.07 30.83 29.64
CA ILE A 526 -6.38 30.03 28.64
C ILE A 526 -7.38 29.09 27.94
N PRO A 527 -7.30 28.92 26.61
CA PRO A 527 -8.13 27.96 25.89
C PRO A 527 -8.01 26.54 26.45
N LYS A 528 -9.15 25.87 26.62
CA LYS A 528 -9.23 24.52 27.20
C LYS A 528 -9.13 23.46 26.11
N LEU A 529 -8.26 22.48 26.31
CA LEU A 529 -8.08 21.33 25.44
C LEU A 529 -8.98 20.18 25.92
N ASP A 530 -9.51 19.38 25.00
CA ASP A 530 -10.23 18.14 25.31
C ASP A 530 -9.31 16.94 25.55
N LEU A 531 -8.10 17.22 26.04
CA LEU A 531 -7.04 16.27 26.34
C LEU A 531 -6.51 16.52 27.75
N PRO A 532 -6.15 15.48 28.51
CA PRO A 532 -5.36 15.66 29.72
C PRO A 532 -4.05 16.38 29.38
N LEU A 533 -3.68 17.36 30.21
CA LEU A 533 -2.51 18.20 30.00
C LEU A 533 -1.50 18.01 31.13
N ARG A 534 -0.34 17.45 30.79
CA ARG A 534 0.72 17.16 31.78
C ARG A 534 1.42 18.43 32.26
N ALA A 535 1.74 19.36 31.36
CA ALA A 535 2.39 20.62 31.71
C ALA A 535 1.92 21.78 30.82
N ALA A 536 1.61 22.91 31.45
CA ALA A 536 1.22 24.15 30.79
C ALA A 536 2.21 25.27 31.09
N PHE A 537 2.66 25.95 30.04
CA PHE A 537 3.50 27.13 30.10
C PHE A 537 2.76 28.30 29.47
N TYR A 538 2.87 29.48 30.07
CA TYR A 538 2.26 30.70 29.55
C TYR A 538 3.27 31.84 29.51
N THR A 539 3.50 32.40 28.33
CA THR A 539 4.32 33.60 28.13
C THR A 539 3.43 34.75 27.67
N LEU A 540 3.47 35.85 28.43
CA LEU A 540 2.74 37.08 28.10
C LEU A 540 3.72 38.20 27.76
N TYR A 541 3.65 38.70 26.54
CA TYR A 541 4.40 39.86 26.06
C TYR A 541 3.56 41.13 26.19
N LEU A 542 4.02 42.04 27.06
CA LEU A 542 3.39 43.34 27.30
C LEU A 542 4.14 44.45 26.56
N PRO A 543 3.50 45.60 26.28
CA PRO A 543 4.21 46.78 25.81
C PRO A 543 5.32 47.20 26.80
N GLU A 544 6.44 47.72 26.32
CA GLU A 544 7.63 48.00 27.16
C GLU A 544 7.38 49.03 28.27
N SER A 545 6.43 49.95 28.07
CA SER A 545 6.05 50.96 29.06
C SER A 545 5.21 50.41 30.21
N PHE A 546 4.74 49.16 30.15
CA PHE A 546 3.84 48.59 31.14
C PHE A 546 4.62 47.91 32.28
N SER A 547 4.12 48.05 33.50
CA SER A 547 4.61 47.36 34.69
C SER A 547 3.47 46.59 35.32
N ALA A 548 3.64 45.28 35.51
CA ALA A 548 2.64 44.40 36.11
C ALA A 548 2.92 44.13 37.60
N SER A 549 1.86 43.91 38.37
CA SER A 549 1.90 43.57 39.80
C SER A 549 0.63 42.80 40.20
N ASN A 550 0.60 42.22 41.40
CA ASN A 550 -0.58 41.55 41.97
C ASN A 550 -1.10 40.39 41.10
N PHE A 551 -0.27 39.39 40.86
CA PHE A 551 -0.65 38.19 40.10
C PHE A 551 -1.61 37.31 40.90
N LEU A 552 -2.76 37.01 40.31
CA LEU A 552 -3.81 36.13 40.81
C LEU A 552 -4.16 35.07 39.75
N GLY A 553 -4.82 33.98 40.15
CA GLY A 553 -5.17 32.86 39.27
C GLY A 553 -4.46 31.58 39.68
N ASN A 554 -4.64 30.52 38.90
CA ASN A 554 -4.04 29.20 39.17
C ASN A 554 -2.76 28.94 38.34
N LEU A 555 -2.39 29.84 37.43
CA LEU A 555 -1.09 29.83 36.78
C LEU A 555 -0.06 30.57 37.65
N LYS A 556 0.99 29.86 38.06
CA LYS A 556 2.01 30.43 38.97
C LYS A 556 3.00 31.29 38.20
N ASN A 557 3.18 32.55 38.60
CA ASN A 557 4.21 33.43 38.03
C ASN A 557 5.62 32.93 38.39
N VAL A 558 6.49 32.83 37.39
CA VAL A 558 7.86 32.33 37.53
C VAL A 558 8.86 33.23 36.78
N ARG A 559 10.11 33.24 37.23
CA ARG A 559 11.19 33.95 36.52
C ARG A 559 11.69 33.17 35.30
N HIS A 560 11.72 31.84 35.44
CA HIS A 560 12.16 30.90 34.41
C HIS A 560 11.25 29.67 34.49
N PHE A 561 11.02 29.02 33.36
CA PHE A 561 10.26 27.77 33.35
C PHE A 561 11.08 26.64 33.98
N SER A 562 10.37 25.73 34.66
CA SER A 562 10.93 24.53 35.28
C SER A 562 11.40 23.50 34.24
N ALA A 563 10.83 23.53 33.04
CA ALA A 563 11.21 22.73 31.88
C ALA A 563 11.17 23.59 30.61
N THR A 564 11.84 23.13 29.56
CA THR A 564 11.84 23.82 28.26
C THR A 564 10.45 23.69 27.63
N PRO A 565 9.71 24.78 27.41
CA PRO A 565 8.41 24.70 26.80
C PRO A 565 8.54 24.35 25.30
N PRO A 566 7.51 23.71 24.70
CA PRO A 566 7.50 23.50 23.27
C PRO A 566 7.57 24.85 22.55
N SER A 567 8.48 24.96 21.60
CA SER A 567 8.73 26.17 20.80
C SER A 567 8.13 26.00 19.40
N ALA A 568 7.90 27.05 18.60
CA ALA A 568 7.41 26.89 17.23
C ALA A 568 8.41 26.06 16.37
N SER A 569 7.94 25.38 15.32
CA SER A 569 8.85 24.63 14.42
C SER A 569 9.74 25.62 13.66
N SER A 570 11.04 25.38 13.55
CA SER A 570 11.89 26.13 12.61
C SER A 570 11.82 25.46 11.22
N PRO A 571 11.98 26.20 10.10
CA PRO A 571 12.04 25.61 8.76
C PRO A 571 13.14 24.53 8.60
N THR A 572 14.10 24.48 9.53
CA THR A 572 15.26 23.58 9.53
C THR A 572 15.12 22.36 10.45
N ASP A 573 14.06 22.26 11.26
CA ASP A 573 13.93 21.22 12.30
C ASP A 573 13.55 19.84 11.73
N ASP A 574 13.12 19.76 10.47
CA ASP A 574 12.68 18.49 9.84
C ASP A 574 13.85 17.57 9.42
N ASN A 575 15.11 18.01 9.51
CA ASN A 575 16.28 17.23 9.06
C ASN A 575 16.96 16.36 10.14
N ASN A 576 16.64 16.52 11.43
CA ASN A 576 17.43 15.89 12.51
C ASN A 576 16.77 14.67 13.19
N ASN A 577 15.57 14.25 12.79
CA ASN A 577 14.93 13.04 13.32
C ASN A 577 15.02 11.80 12.40
N PHE A 578 15.83 11.86 11.34
CA PHE A 578 16.15 10.73 10.46
C PHE A 578 17.65 10.40 10.47
N SER A 579 18.20 10.11 11.65
CA SER A 579 19.49 9.41 11.73
C SER A 579 19.20 7.93 11.98
N ASN A 580 19.28 7.14 10.90
CA ASN A 580 19.39 5.69 10.99
C ASN A 580 20.71 5.37 11.70
N ASN A 581 20.61 4.77 12.89
CA ASN A 581 21.70 4.04 13.51
C ASN A 581 22.09 2.87 12.60
N ASN A 582 23.17 3.02 11.86
CA ASN A 582 24.06 1.95 11.43
C ASN A 582 25.42 2.60 11.17
N ASP A 583 26.38 2.38 12.07
CA ASP A 583 27.68 1.81 11.71
C ASP A 583 28.64 1.85 12.91
N ASN A 584 28.69 0.71 13.62
CA ASN A 584 29.92 0.26 14.24
C ASN A 584 30.72 -0.49 13.16
N MET A 585 31.78 0.10 12.61
CA MET A 585 33.01 -0.64 12.26
C MET A 585 34.20 0.32 12.11
N ILE A 586 35.33 -0.13 12.67
CA ILE A 586 36.58 0.61 12.89
C ILE A 586 37.65 0.12 11.88
N MET A 587 38.28 1.08 11.17
CA MET A 587 39.68 1.15 10.63
C MET A 587 40.10 0.35 9.36
N PRO A 588 41.25 0.68 8.70
CA PRO A 588 42.14 1.86 8.78
C PRO A 588 42.53 2.53 7.41
N GLN A 589 43.25 3.64 7.54
CA GLN A 589 43.83 4.55 6.54
C GLN A 589 44.70 3.94 5.42
N GLN A 590 44.66 4.53 4.21
CA GLN A 590 45.88 4.97 3.48
C GLN A 590 45.61 6.02 2.36
N ARG A 591 46.16 7.23 2.61
CA ARG A 591 46.73 8.31 1.76
C ARG A 591 46.89 8.02 0.24
N LYS A 592 46.80 8.95 -0.74
CA LYS A 592 46.99 10.43 -0.81
C LYS A 592 46.65 10.96 -2.24
N ARG A 593 46.05 12.18 -2.31
CA ARG A 593 46.21 13.31 -3.30
C ARG A 593 45.79 13.08 -4.77
N SER A 594 45.16 14.02 -5.53
CA SER A 594 45.13 15.51 -5.50
C SER A 594 43.97 16.14 -6.33
N SER A 595 43.42 17.28 -5.83
CA SER A 595 42.82 18.53 -6.41
C SER A 595 42.13 18.56 -7.80
N TYR A 596 41.12 19.38 -8.14
CA TYR A 596 40.53 20.63 -7.62
C TYR A 596 39.06 20.74 -8.14
N ASP A 597 38.17 21.24 -7.28
CA ASP A 597 37.00 22.13 -7.48
C ASP A 597 35.81 21.91 -8.47
N TYR A 598 34.63 22.04 -7.83
CA TYR A 598 33.32 22.57 -8.23
C TYR A 598 32.16 21.66 -8.75
N ASP A 599 31.06 21.76 -7.98
CA ASP A 599 29.62 21.54 -8.23
C ASP A 599 29.03 20.14 -8.49
N ASP A 600 28.42 19.58 -7.44
CA ASP A 600 27.48 18.45 -7.45
C ASP A 600 26.14 18.91 -6.85
N ASP A 601 25.17 19.26 -7.71
CA ASP A 601 23.76 19.42 -7.34
C ASP A 601 23.03 18.13 -7.69
N SER A 602 22.98 17.20 -6.72
CA SER A 602 22.17 15.99 -6.78
C SER A 602 20.99 16.11 -5.80
N ASP A 603 19.85 16.62 -6.29
CA ASP A 603 18.57 16.54 -5.56
C ASP A 603 17.82 15.28 -6.01
N GLY A 604 18.02 14.19 -5.27
CA GLY A 604 17.25 12.96 -5.36
C GLY A 604 15.97 13.09 -4.55
N GLY A 605 14.88 13.45 -5.21
CA GLY A 605 13.55 13.52 -4.61
C GLY A 605 13.04 12.15 -4.17
N TYR A 606 13.06 11.89 -2.87
CA TYR A 606 12.16 10.92 -2.23
C TYR A 606 10.78 11.56 -2.12
N GLU A 607 9.81 11.06 -2.88
CA GLU A 607 8.41 11.48 -2.76
C GLU A 607 7.87 11.15 -1.36
N SER A 608 7.54 12.20 -0.62
CA SER A 608 6.88 12.11 0.67
C SER A 608 5.40 11.76 0.49
N ILE A 609 5.03 10.56 0.95
CA ILE A 609 3.68 9.97 0.88
C ILE A 609 2.63 10.72 1.75
N ASN A 610 3.03 11.76 2.50
CA ASN A 610 2.18 12.36 3.55
C ASN A 610 1.20 13.45 3.10
N SER A 611 1.25 13.96 1.86
CA SER A 611 0.30 14.99 1.40
C SER A 611 -1.06 14.45 0.93
N SER A 612 -1.16 13.14 0.69
CA SER A 612 -2.33 12.52 0.04
C SER A 612 -3.54 12.30 0.94
N TYR A 613 -3.38 12.33 2.27
CA TYR A 613 -4.48 12.15 3.22
C TYR A 613 -5.30 13.43 3.44
N PHE A 614 -4.68 14.60 3.44
CA PHE A 614 -5.37 15.88 3.69
C PHE A 614 -6.09 16.43 2.45
N SER A 615 -5.65 16.07 1.24
CA SER A 615 -6.32 16.48 -0.01
C SER A 615 -7.67 15.79 -0.23
N LYS A 616 -7.90 14.61 0.35
CA LYS A 616 -9.15 13.84 0.21
C LYS A 616 -10.28 14.32 1.12
N VAL A 617 -10.00 14.90 2.29
CA VAL A 617 -11.04 15.38 3.23
C VAL A 617 -11.69 16.70 2.76
N ALA A 618 -11.02 17.45 1.88
CA ALA A 618 -11.50 18.75 1.39
C ALA A 618 -12.62 18.69 0.32
N LYS A 619 -13.01 17.51 -0.18
CA LYS A 619 -13.96 17.35 -1.31
C LYS A 619 -15.38 16.91 -0.92
N SER A 620 -15.79 17.05 0.33
CA SER A 620 -17.16 16.78 0.77
C SER A 620 -17.79 18.02 1.41
N GLY A 621 -18.65 18.72 0.66
CA GLY A 621 -19.41 19.88 1.16
C GLY A 621 -20.18 20.58 0.05
N ASN A 622 -21.50 20.38 0.01
CA ASN A 622 -22.43 20.96 -0.95
C ASN A 622 -22.46 22.50 -0.88
N SER A 623 -22.55 23.14 -2.04
CA SER A 623 -22.56 24.57 -2.26
C SER A 623 -23.85 25.25 -1.79
N MET A 624 -23.73 26.29 -0.96
CA MET A 624 -24.76 27.32 -0.79
C MET A 624 -24.13 28.72 -0.70
N LYS A 625 -24.72 29.65 -1.45
CA LYS A 625 -24.18 30.98 -1.79
C LYS A 625 -23.99 31.90 -0.57
N GLY A 626 -22.84 32.58 -0.54
CA GLY A 626 -22.71 33.94 0.01
C GLY A 626 -21.93 34.10 1.32
N LYS A 627 -20.59 33.97 1.28
CA LYS A 627 -19.57 34.75 2.02
C LYS A 627 -18.18 34.17 1.75
N ARG A 628 -17.13 34.96 2.02
CA ARG A 628 -15.74 34.88 1.52
C ARG A 628 -15.10 33.47 1.45
N ARG A 629 -14.26 33.29 0.42
CA ARG A 629 -13.60 32.05 -0.04
C ARG A 629 -13.08 31.14 1.09
N ALA A 630 -13.78 30.03 1.33
CA ALA A 630 -13.30 28.90 2.11
C ALA A 630 -12.37 28.03 1.24
N GLY A 631 -11.05 28.27 1.31
CA GLY A 631 -10.10 27.49 0.51
C GLY A 631 -8.65 28.01 0.50
N VAL A 632 -8.21 28.73 1.54
CA VAL A 632 -6.84 29.25 1.62
C VAL A 632 -6.06 28.40 2.62
N ILE A 633 -4.91 27.88 2.20
CA ILE A 633 -3.95 27.19 3.07
C ILE A 633 -3.40 28.22 4.07
N PRO A 634 -3.45 27.97 5.40
CA PRO A 634 -2.96 28.94 6.38
C PRO A 634 -1.48 29.25 6.17
N VAL A 635 -1.11 30.53 6.27
CA VAL A 635 0.28 30.99 6.20
C VAL A 635 0.89 30.91 7.60
N LYS A 636 2.15 30.53 7.71
CA LYS A 636 2.87 30.58 8.99
C LYS A 636 3.06 32.02 9.45
N ILE A 637 2.78 32.30 10.72
CA ILE A 637 2.85 33.65 11.29
C ILE A 637 3.85 33.66 12.43
N ASN A 638 4.80 34.58 12.36
CA ASN A 638 5.71 34.84 13.46
C ASN A 638 5.03 35.80 14.46
N MET A 639 4.98 35.39 15.72
CA MET A 639 4.40 36.22 16.78
C MET A 639 5.27 37.46 17.04
N PRO A 640 4.67 38.65 17.19
CA PRO A 640 5.40 39.81 17.69
C PRO A 640 5.83 39.54 19.14
N THR A 641 7.06 39.90 19.48
CA THR A 641 7.61 39.75 20.84
C THR A 641 8.14 41.08 21.34
N THR A 642 8.00 41.34 22.63
CA THR A 642 8.59 42.51 23.31
C THR A 642 9.62 42.07 24.33
N SER A 643 10.47 42.99 24.79
CA SER A 643 11.42 42.71 25.88
C SER A 643 10.73 42.50 27.24
N ASN A 644 9.50 43.01 27.41
CA ASN A 644 8.70 42.93 28.62
C ASN A 644 7.83 41.65 28.64
N GLN A 645 8.44 40.54 29.05
CA GLN A 645 7.79 39.24 29.16
C GLN A 645 7.45 38.87 30.61
N LEU A 646 6.29 38.25 30.80
CA LEU A 646 5.88 37.58 32.02
C LEU A 646 5.70 36.09 31.74
N LYS A 647 6.17 35.24 32.66
CA LYS A 647 6.11 33.79 32.53
C LYS A 647 5.29 33.18 33.64
N PHE A 648 4.46 32.20 33.28
CA PHE A 648 3.65 31.45 34.21
C PHE A 648 3.67 29.97 33.86
N GLU A 649 3.56 29.08 34.85
CA GLU A 649 3.53 27.64 34.63
C GLU A 649 2.56 26.93 35.57
N GLN A 650 2.09 25.76 35.16
CA GLN A 650 1.34 24.81 35.97
C GLN A 650 1.61 23.38 35.49
N ILE A 651 1.85 22.47 36.43
CA ILE A 651 2.08 21.03 36.16
C ILE A 651 0.85 20.24 36.63
N LEU A 652 0.52 19.15 35.93
CA LEU A 652 -0.66 18.30 36.14
C LEU A 652 -1.96 19.11 36.17
N VAL A 653 -2.41 19.51 34.97
CA VAL A 653 -3.56 20.40 34.81
C VAL A 653 -4.85 19.59 34.66
N ASP A 654 -5.77 19.79 35.60
CA ASP A 654 -7.13 19.21 35.59
C ASP A 654 -8.24 20.26 35.76
N LYS A 655 -7.87 21.56 35.75
CA LYS A 655 -8.79 22.68 35.93
C LYS A 655 -8.53 23.77 34.88
N ASP A 656 -9.53 24.60 34.66
CA ASP A 656 -9.43 25.74 33.75
C ASP A 656 -8.30 26.68 34.20
N LEU A 657 -7.42 27.08 33.28
CA LEU A 657 -6.24 27.89 33.58
C LEU A 657 -6.56 29.37 33.38
N SER A 658 -6.21 30.19 34.37
CA SER A 658 -6.39 31.64 34.30
C SER A 658 -5.29 32.40 35.04
N VAL A 659 -5.09 33.64 34.60
CA VAL A 659 -4.22 34.61 35.27
C VAL A 659 -4.83 36.00 35.20
N SER A 660 -4.74 36.75 36.29
CA SER A 660 -5.07 38.18 36.30
C SER A 660 -4.02 38.98 37.06
N PHE A 661 -3.85 40.25 36.69
CA PHE A 661 -2.87 41.13 37.32
C PHE A 661 -3.21 42.60 37.07
N ASP A 662 -2.68 43.46 37.93
CA ASP A 662 -2.75 44.91 37.77
C ASP A 662 -1.58 45.42 36.93
N TYR A 663 -1.83 46.43 36.08
CA TYR A 663 -0.78 47.09 35.33
C TYR A 663 -0.77 48.61 35.54
N LYS A 664 0.42 49.21 35.39
CA LYS A 664 0.64 50.67 35.34
C LYS A 664 1.52 51.03 34.15
N VAL A 665 1.23 52.14 33.49
CA VAL A 665 2.04 52.68 32.38
C VAL A 665 3.07 53.64 32.95
N LYS A 666 4.36 53.40 32.68
CA LYS A 666 5.45 54.30 33.04
C LYS A 666 5.42 55.51 32.12
N GLU A 667 5.39 56.71 32.68
CA GLU A 667 5.58 57.94 31.90
C GLU A 667 6.99 57.96 31.32
N VAL A 668 7.10 57.93 29.99
CA VAL A 668 8.36 58.17 29.29
C VAL A 668 8.67 59.65 29.44
N LYS A 669 9.54 60.01 30.40
CA LYS A 669 10.07 61.39 30.45
C LYS A 669 10.80 61.66 29.13
N PRO A 670 10.45 62.73 28.38
CA PRO A 670 11.17 63.05 27.17
C PRO A 670 12.64 63.28 27.53
N ARG A 671 13.56 62.55 26.88
CA ARG A 671 14.99 62.87 26.93
C ARG A 671 15.12 64.31 26.44
N ARG A 672 15.59 65.21 27.31
CA ARG A 672 16.03 66.55 26.90
C ARG A 672 17.13 66.33 25.85
N VAL A 673 16.86 66.76 24.62
CA VAL A 673 17.84 66.87 23.54
C VAL A 673 18.76 68.03 23.83
#